data_AF-A0A7J4J8F8-F1
#
_entry.id   AF-A0A7J4J8F8-F1
#
_cell.length_a   1.000
_cell.length_b   1.000
_cell.length_c   1.000
_cell.angle_alpha   90.00
_cell.angle_beta   90.00
_cell.angle_gamma   90.00
#
_symmetry.space_group_name_H-M   'P 1'
#
loop_
_entity.id
_entity.type
_entity.pdbx_description
1 polymer ?
#
loop_
_entity_poly.entity_id
_entity_poly.type
_entity_poly.pdbx_seq_one_letter_code
_entity_poly.pdbx_strand_id
1 'polypeptide(L)'
;MENFALKAKTAVKRIAAVTATSVMMGATMFGAVAAADLSDYPAPFVKDGKWVGLIVVGAKAAPADIIGATDVAASLAQQATTAASGTGTTTVSGGQMKDIVLGDNIGLPNSGGFDQELDHGDIASLKDDSLTFQSTSYDYREMLVWHNATQGSAFAVGPQIATSLTSIGGVEDDYKDGIYLEANKGTIGYYYVLDSTINISKTTSSDPLALSFLGRKMKITTVTDSNTFTARVGQEAFMNVGDTITIEGKKVLLKNVGSATTNAPFIVDVDGVVETLNVNTAETVNGLEILGTDAFYSDNVNERSASIVVGKDASETYNDGDKFVQPCGVAYKRAECKKENPDWVWDVDGLDTSAAGDTITTGDTTKPSIGVINDYTVNDFSDNPPAAGGKYDLPLGGYEIRFNKLTVPDTDYMTLTVTFESSADFSADASATTPRLGASQASEPAFLIEVTEAEGIEVLKSDGAYAKTNKIWLTINDSFQTNTTDVVYRNPTDGKATWASNIGPGGTVGRVAYGETKTTNVVMLLNGNLTAGTGLDPYVANKLNLTFDIRDDNNYMLNAADDISVWLGNTAGGDFATLGASLNSEEAREVIWNYTTTLGTKDENHRSRYGIVIMDPKSNGASDRVKLKIPKDIVKAQVTVAGPDTVTSTTGGAVSVSSISGVPVAKLDSEVSDKTAYSMIVVGGPCANDLALSLSGKTAAMCAEGYTAGKAKIQLFENAFGGTKTALLVAGYGAADTRNAATVLKDFKSYSDKLKGTTVEVASAAGVITVSAPTVA
;
A
#
# COMPACT_ATOMS: atom_id res chain seq x y z
N MET A 1 -2.52 -1.03 -41.32
CA MET A 1 -1.17 -0.88 -40.77
C MET A 1 -0.55 0.34 -41.41
N GLU A 2 0.07 1.19 -40.58
CA GLU A 2 0.67 2.51 -40.90
C GLU A 2 -0.31 3.66 -41.19
N ASN A 3 -0.66 4.40 -40.13
CA ASN A 3 -0.60 5.87 -40.06
C ASN A 3 -1.28 6.37 -38.77
N PHE A 4 -0.50 6.54 -37.70
CA PHE A 4 -0.91 7.37 -36.57
C PHE A 4 0.34 7.93 -35.86
N ALA A 5 0.99 8.89 -36.51
CA ALA A 5 2.04 9.70 -35.92
C ALA A 5 1.72 11.19 -36.14
N LEU A 6 2.02 11.98 -35.11
CA LEU A 6 1.94 13.44 -35.00
C LEU A 6 0.55 14.06 -34.78
N LYS A 7 0.20 14.25 -33.49
CA LYS A 7 -0.16 15.54 -32.88
C LYS A 7 -0.59 15.35 -31.41
N ALA A 8 0.35 15.52 -30.48
CA ALA A 8 0.11 15.98 -29.11
C ALA A 8 1.41 15.89 -28.31
N LYS A 9 2.10 17.01 -28.10
CA LYS A 9 2.94 17.26 -26.91
C LYS A 9 3.47 18.69 -26.91
N THR A 10 2.57 19.63 -26.64
CA THR A 10 2.94 20.94 -26.07
C THR A 10 1.79 21.46 -25.22
N ALA A 11 1.68 20.95 -23.99
CA ALA A 11 1.04 21.60 -22.85
C ALA A 11 1.13 20.64 -21.65
N VAL A 12 1.88 21.00 -20.62
CA VAL A 12 1.45 21.11 -19.20
C VAL A 12 2.71 21.55 -18.44
N LYS A 13 2.77 22.85 -18.15
CA LYS A 13 3.58 23.42 -17.08
C LYS A 13 2.68 23.52 -15.85
N ARG A 14 3.18 23.03 -14.70
CA ARG A 14 2.68 23.23 -13.32
C ARG A 14 1.33 22.52 -13.07
N ILE A 15 1.26 21.44 -12.29
CA ILE A 15 1.47 21.33 -10.84
C ILE A 15 2.09 19.96 -10.54
N ALA A 16 3.27 19.94 -9.92
CA ALA A 16 3.88 18.73 -9.38
C ALA A 16 4.01 18.93 -7.87
N ALA A 17 3.12 18.32 -7.11
CA ALA A 17 3.29 18.17 -5.68
C ALA A 17 4.40 17.14 -5.44
N VAL A 18 5.44 17.59 -4.75
CA VAL A 18 6.63 16.81 -4.39
C VAL A 18 6.24 15.85 -3.27
N THR A 19 5.96 14.60 -3.63
CA THR A 19 5.98 13.47 -2.68
C THR A 19 6.79 12.33 -3.31
N ALA A 20 8.08 12.56 -3.43
CA ALA A 20 9.05 11.58 -3.89
C ALA A 20 10.18 11.45 -2.86
N THR A 21 9.94 10.65 -1.82
CA THR A 21 11.01 10.02 -1.04
C THR A 21 10.65 8.57 -0.73
N SER A 22 10.14 7.84 -1.72
CA SER A 22 10.23 6.38 -1.74
C SER A 22 11.60 6.02 -2.30
N VAL A 23 12.48 5.52 -1.45
CA VAL A 23 13.69 4.83 -1.89
C VAL A 23 13.20 3.51 -2.50
N MET A 24 13.06 3.46 -3.83
CA MET A 24 12.90 2.19 -4.56
C MET A 24 14.21 1.41 -4.45
N MET A 25 14.39 0.65 -3.36
CA MET A 25 15.43 -0.37 -3.30
C MET A 25 15.05 -1.48 -4.28
N GLY A 26 15.91 -1.71 -5.26
CA GLY A 26 15.67 -2.60 -6.37
C GLY A 26 15.33 -4.02 -5.93
N ALA A 27 14.29 -4.57 -6.55
CA ALA A 27 14.08 -6.00 -6.62
C ALA A 27 15.26 -6.64 -7.37
N THR A 28 16.28 -7.10 -6.66
CA THR A 28 17.18 -8.13 -7.20
C THR A 28 16.51 -9.47 -6.99
N MET A 29 16.00 -10.02 -8.09
CA MET A 29 15.55 -11.40 -8.19
C MET A 29 16.68 -12.34 -7.72
N PHE A 30 16.54 -12.95 -6.55
CA PHE A 30 17.41 -14.07 -6.16
C PHE A 30 16.70 -15.37 -6.52
N GLY A 31 16.95 -15.81 -7.75
CA GLY A 31 16.67 -17.15 -8.25
C GLY A 31 17.76 -17.53 -9.24
N ALA A 32 18.41 -18.68 -8.99
CA ALA A 32 19.53 -19.24 -9.76
C ALA A 32 20.83 -18.42 -9.77
N VAL A 33 21.97 -19.11 -9.80
CA VAL A 33 23.31 -18.52 -9.85
C VAL A 33 23.50 -17.83 -11.21
N ALA A 34 23.12 -16.56 -11.31
CA ALA A 34 23.43 -15.73 -12.47
C ALA A 34 24.93 -15.35 -12.42
N ALA A 35 25.61 -15.47 -13.55
CA ALA A 35 27.00 -15.02 -13.70
C ALA A 35 27.08 -13.50 -13.43
N ALA A 36 28.13 -13.06 -12.75
CA ALA A 36 28.32 -11.66 -12.38
C ALA A 36 28.42 -10.76 -13.63
N ASP A 37 27.58 -9.73 -13.70
CA ASP A 37 27.47 -8.81 -14.83
C ASP A 37 27.77 -7.37 -14.39
N LEU A 38 28.44 -6.59 -15.23
CA LEU A 38 28.70 -5.16 -14.97
C LEU A 38 27.42 -4.32 -14.88
N SER A 39 26.28 -4.83 -15.37
CA SER A 39 24.97 -4.19 -15.21
C SER A 39 24.51 -4.13 -13.76
N ASP A 40 25.07 -5.00 -12.90
CA ASP A 40 24.72 -5.09 -11.50
C ASP A 40 25.54 -4.14 -10.63
N TYR A 41 26.54 -3.44 -11.20
CA TYR A 41 27.33 -2.43 -10.49
C TYR A 41 26.40 -1.33 -9.94
N PRO A 42 26.46 -0.99 -8.64
CA PRO A 42 27.60 -1.14 -7.73
C PRO A 42 27.64 -2.44 -6.89
N ALA A 43 26.73 -3.39 -7.09
CA ALA A 43 26.87 -4.72 -6.47
C ALA A 43 28.10 -5.44 -7.06
N PRO A 44 28.82 -6.27 -6.27
CA PRO A 44 28.59 -6.60 -4.86
C PRO A 44 29.30 -5.65 -3.87
N PHE A 45 29.81 -4.49 -4.32
CA PHE A 45 30.62 -3.59 -3.49
C PHE A 45 29.80 -2.75 -2.51
N VAL A 46 28.52 -2.54 -2.81
CA VAL A 46 27.51 -2.01 -1.89
C VAL A 46 26.44 -3.08 -1.68
N LYS A 47 26.19 -3.46 -0.42
CA LYS A 47 25.19 -4.45 -0.03
C LYS A 47 24.39 -3.91 1.15
N ASP A 48 23.07 -4.00 1.08
CA ASP A 48 22.14 -3.54 2.14
C ASP A 48 22.37 -2.07 2.56
N GLY A 49 22.68 -1.20 1.59
CA GLY A 49 22.99 0.22 1.83
C GLY A 49 24.31 0.46 2.55
N LYS A 50 25.14 -0.58 2.73
CA LYS A 50 26.47 -0.53 3.34
C LYS A 50 27.55 -0.78 2.31
N TRP A 51 28.64 -0.04 2.41
CA TRP A 51 29.84 -0.32 1.64
C TRP A 51 30.54 -1.55 2.23
N VAL A 52 30.74 -2.58 1.41
CA VAL A 52 31.37 -3.85 1.83
C VAL A 52 32.62 -4.23 1.02
N GLY A 53 32.98 -3.45 -0.01
CA GLY A 53 34.19 -3.66 -0.82
C GLY A 53 35.44 -2.92 -0.33
N LEU A 54 36.61 -3.27 -0.86
CA LEU A 54 37.88 -2.56 -0.64
C LEU A 54 38.39 -1.96 -1.96
N ILE A 55 38.71 -0.66 -1.99
CA ILE A 55 39.41 -0.07 -3.15
C ILE A 55 40.91 -0.25 -2.97
N VAL A 56 41.59 -0.74 -4.00
CA VAL A 56 43.04 -0.95 -3.97
C VAL A 56 43.71 -0.22 -5.11
N VAL A 57 44.65 0.64 -4.77
CA VAL A 57 45.48 1.37 -5.73
C VAL A 57 46.88 0.79 -5.71
N GLY A 58 47.54 0.74 -6.86
CA GLY A 58 48.88 0.19 -6.94
C GLY A 58 49.91 1.05 -6.19
N ALA A 59 50.92 0.46 -5.55
CA ALA A 59 51.99 1.22 -4.89
C ALA A 59 52.82 2.05 -5.88
N LYS A 60 52.79 1.71 -7.17
CA LYS A 60 53.42 2.46 -8.27
C LYS A 60 52.42 3.25 -9.11
N ALA A 61 51.19 3.40 -8.63
CA ALA A 61 50.12 4.10 -9.34
C ALA A 61 50.45 5.59 -9.54
N ALA A 62 50.06 6.10 -10.70
CA ALA A 62 50.20 7.52 -10.98
C ALA A 62 49.14 8.32 -10.20
N PRO A 63 49.33 9.63 -9.97
CA PRO A 63 48.35 10.46 -9.27
C PRO A 63 46.93 10.41 -9.88
N ALA A 64 46.80 10.22 -11.20
CA ALA A 64 45.50 10.11 -11.85
C ALA A 64 44.75 8.81 -11.50
N ASP A 65 45.46 7.72 -11.20
CA ASP A 65 44.86 6.46 -10.73
C ASP A 65 44.32 6.63 -9.30
N ILE A 66 45.04 7.37 -8.43
CA ILE A 66 44.59 7.71 -7.06
C ILE A 66 43.34 8.59 -7.11
N ILE A 67 43.31 9.60 -7.99
CA ILE A 67 42.13 10.44 -8.19
C ILE A 67 40.97 9.59 -8.72
N GLY A 68 41.22 8.70 -9.69
CA GLY A 68 40.19 7.79 -10.20
C GLY A 68 39.62 6.88 -9.12
N ALA A 69 40.47 6.31 -8.28
CA ALA A 69 40.05 5.51 -7.13
C ALA A 69 39.22 6.33 -6.13
N THR A 70 39.59 7.58 -5.90
CA THR A 70 38.83 8.51 -5.04
C THR A 70 37.48 8.88 -5.64
N ASP A 71 37.40 9.06 -6.95
CA ASP A 71 36.15 9.35 -7.68
C ASP A 71 35.18 8.16 -7.60
N VAL A 72 35.68 6.93 -7.79
CA VAL A 72 34.89 5.70 -7.59
C VAL A 72 34.46 5.57 -6.12
N ALA A 73 35.37 5.85 -5.19
CA ALA A 73 35.06 5.82 -3.77
C ALA A 73 33.92 6.78 -3.41
N ALA A 74 34.01 8.03 -3.86
CA ALA A 74 32.98 9.03 -3.61
C ALA A 74 31.63 8.63 -4.20
N SER A 75 31.61 7.97 -5.37
CA SER A 75 30.36 7.47 -5.95
C SER A 75 29.76 6.32 -5.13
N LEU A 76 30.57 5.33 -4.73
CA LEU A 76 30.10 4.23 -3.89
C LEU A 76 29.64 4.70 -2.51
N ALA A 77 30.31 5.67 -1.91
CA ALA A 77 29.89 6.32 -0.67
C ALA A 77 28.51 6.98 -0.78
N GLN A 78 28.17 7.52 -1.96
CA GLN A 78 26.83 8.08 -2.23
C GLN A 78 25.77 6.99 -2.44
N GLN A 79 26.15 5.77 -2.83
CA GLN A 79 25.21 4.64 -2.91
C GLN A 79 25.09 3.89 -1.57
N ALA A 80 26.10 3.97 -0.70
CA ALA A 80 26.12 3.38 0.63
C ALA A 80 25.39 4.26 1.67
N THR A 81 24.10 4.48 1.44
CA THR A 81 23.21 5.16 2.38
C THR A 81 22.29 4.15 3.05
N THR A 82 22.20 4.21 4.38
CA THR A 82 21.11 3.57 5.12
C THR A 82 20.07 4.62 5.48
N ALA A 83 18.79 4.26 5.44
CA ALA A 83 17.75 5.12 5.98
C ALA A 83 18.00 5.29 7.49
N ALA A 84 18.23 6.51 7.96
CA ALA A 84 17.95 6.79 9.36
C ALA A 84 16.43 6.93 9.50
N SER A 85 15.85 6.18 10.43
CA SER A 85 14.47 6.32 10.86
C SER A 85 14.27 7.70 11.50
N GLY A 86 14.02 8.70 10.66
CA GLY A 86 13.38 9.93 11.08
C GLY A 86 11.89 9.68 11.13
N THR A 87 11.27 9.85 12.30
CA THR A 87 9.81 9.81 12.47
C THR A 87 9.22 11.07 11.85
N GLY A 88 9.16 11.10 10.52
CA GLY A 88 8.47 12.18 9.82
C GLY A 88 7.01 12.15 10.19
N THR A 89 6.56 13.16 10.94
CA THR A 89 5.15 13.31 11.25
C THR A 89 4.48 13.88 10.01
N THR A 90 3.61 13.10 9.39
CA THR A 90 2.64 13.62 8.43
C THR A 90 1.49 14.20 9.23
N THR A 91 1.23 15.49 9.05
CA THR A 91 0.08 16.17 9.63
C THR A 91 -0.88 16.53 8.51
N VAL A 92 -2.16 16.26 8.71
CA VAL A 92 -3.24 16.71 7.84
C VAL A 92 -3.93 17.87 8.53
N SER A 93 -4.05 19.00 7.83
CA SER A 93 -4.78 20.18 8.28
C SER A 93 -6.04 20.32 7.43
N GLY A 94 -7.20 20.51 8.07
CA GLY A 94 -8.49 20.63 7.39
C GLY A 94 -9.16 19.32 7.00
N GLY A 95 -8.58 18.18 7.41
CA GLY A 95 -9.15 16.83 7.29
C GLY A 95 -8.54 15.91 8.35
N GLN A 96 -8.91 14.63 8.34
CA GLN A 96 -8.45 13.66 9.32
C GLN A 96 -7.56 12.57 8.72
N MET A 97 -6.60 12.10 9.51
CA MET A 97 -5.73 10.96 9.17
C MET A 97 -5.70 9.97 10.33
N LYS A 98 -5.86 8.68 10.03
CA LYS A 98 -5.89 7.58 11.00
C LYS A 98 -5.10 6.38 10.47
N ASP A 99 -4.53 5.61 11.37
CA ASP A 99 -3.89 4.32 11.05
C ASP A 99 -4.89 3.20 11.38
N ILE A 100 -5.47 2.60 10.34
CA ILE A 100 -6.52 1.59 10.41
C ILE A 100 -5.91 0.19 10.36
N VAL A 101 -6.29 -0.70 11.28
CA VAL A 101 -5.84 -2.10 11.27
C VAL A 101 -6.32 -2.78 9.99
N LEU A 102 -5.54 -3.70 9.43
CA LEU A 102 -6.03 -4.48 8.28
C LEU A 102 -7.26 -5.28 8.70
N GLY A 103 -8.12 -5.60 7.75
CA GLY A 103 -9.43 -6.21 7.96
C GLY A 103 -10.46 -5.35 8.71
N ASP A 104 -10.16 -4.12 9.15
CA ASP A 104 -11.14 -3.25 9.80
C ASP A 104 -11.80 -2.27 8.84
N ASN A 105 -13.05 -1.93 9.18
CA ASN A 105 -13.75 -0.81 8.57
C ASN A 105 -13.23 0.52 9.15
N ILE A 106 -13.19 1.55 8.30
CA ILE A 106 -12.60 2.84 8.66
C ILE A 106 -13.45 3.61 9.68
N GLY A 107 -14.77 3.40 9.73
CA GLY A 107 -15.72 4.09 10.61
C GLY A 107 -15.87 3.50 12.02
N LEU A 108 -14.79 2.92 12.58
CA LEU A 108 -14.78 2.28 13.90
C LEU A 108 -13.95 3.08 14.92
N PRO A 109 -14.52 4.12 15.58
CA PRO A 109 -13.74 5.04 16.43
C PRO A 109 -13.16 4.34 17.67
N ASN A 110 -13.90 3.38 18.24
CA ASN A 110 -13.40 2.55 19.35
C ASN A 110 -12.18 1.70 18.97
N SER A 111 -11.98 1.45 17.67
CA SER A 111 -10.84 0.73 17.10
C SER A 111 -9.72 1.65 16.60
N GLY A 112 -9.78 2.95 16.90
CA GLY A 112 -8.83 3.95 16.39
C GLY A 112 -9.16 4.48 14.99
N GLY A 113 -10.33 4.14 14.44
CA GLY A 113 -10.84 4.64 13.17
C GLY A 113 -11.38 6.08 13.24
N PHE A 114 -12.12 6.44 12.20
CA PHE A 114 -12.87 7.70 12.10
C PHE A 114 -14.20 7.58 12.86
N ASP A 115 -14.71 8.72 13.31
CA ASP A 115 -16.08 8.80 13.81
C ASP A 115 -17.05 8.46 12.67
N GLN A 116 -18.20 7.86 13.04
CA GLN A 116 -19.21 7.46 12.07
C GLN A 116 -19.74 8.66 11.27
N GLU A 117 -19.80 9.80 11.93
CA GLU A 117 -20.27 11.08 11.44
C GLU A 117 -19.11 12.05 11.50
N LEU A 118 -18.71 12.60 10.35
CA LEU A 118 -17.65 13.60 10.22
C LEU A 118 -18.25 14.93 9.83
N ASP A 119 -18.03 15.95 10.66
CA ASP A 119 -18.57 17.29 10.49
C ASP A 119 -17.47 18.35 10.21
N HIS A 120 -17.81 19.63 10.32
CA HIS A 120 -16.88 20.75 10.15
C HIS A 120 -15.65 20.67 11.08
N GLY A 121 -15.81 20.12 12.29
CA GLY A 121 -14.72 19.91 13.24
C GLY A 121 -13.69 18.88 12.76
N ASP A 122 -14.13 17.91 11.95
CA ASP A 122 -13.27 16.87 11.38
C ASP A 122 -12.72 17.26 10.02
N ILE A 123 -13.54 17.90 9.19
CA ILE A 123 -13.22 18.30 7.82
C ILE A 123 -13.64 19.75 7.62
N ALA A 124 -12.66 20.66 7.63
CA ALA A 124 -12.90 22.10 7.70
C ALA A 124 -13.68 22.70 6.52
N SER A 125 -13.74 22.01 5.38
CA SER A 125 -14.49 22.48 4.21
C SER A 125 -16.00 22.26 4.31
N LEU A 126 -16.45 21.28 5.13
CA LEU A 126 -17.86 21.04 5.41
C LEU A 126 -18.47 22.27 6.06
N LYS A 127 -19.70 22.63 5.68
CA LYS A 127 -20.37 23.81 6.23
C LYS A 127 -21.08 23.50 7.54
N ASP A 128 -21.03 24.46 8.44
CA ASP A 128 -21.83 24.57 9.65
C ASP A 128 -22.27 26.04 9.69
N ASP A 129 -23.53 26.31 9.35
CA ASP A 129 -24.05 27.66 9.11
C ASP A 129 -25.58 27.67 9.29
N SER A 130 -26.23 28.77 8.93
CA SER A 130 -27.67 28.94 9.04
C SER A 130 -28.30 29.34 7.70
N LEU A 131 -29.56 28.94 7.52
CA LEU A 131 -30.40 29.38 6.40
C LEU A 131 -31.69 30.02 6.94
N THR A 132 -32.37 30.80 6.09
CA THR A 132 -33.69 31.35 6.42
C THR A 132 -34.77 30.69 5.58
N PHE A 133 -35.83 30.23 6.23
CA PHE A 133 -37.03 29.68 5.59
C PHE A 133 -38.28 30.16 6.35
N GLN A 134 -39.28 30.66 5.63
CA GLN A 134 -40.50 31.22 6.24
C GLN A 134 -40.22 32.25 7.34
N SER A 135 -39.25 33.14 7.10
CA SER A 135 -38.78 34.16 8.07
C SER A 135 -38.20 33.61 9.38
N THR A 136 -37.86 32.32 9.44
CA THR A 136 -37.21 31.66 10.58
C THR A 136 -35.81 31.23 10.18
N SER A 137 -34.83 31.43 11.08
CA SER A 137 -33.46 30.95 10.89
C SER A 137 -33.37 29.49 11.36
N TYR A 138 -32.74 28.63 10.56
CA TYR A 138 -32.48 27.23 10.88
C TYR A 138 -31.00 26.95 10.73
N ASP A 139 -30.42 26.35 11.76
CA ASP A 139 -29.04 25.88 11.72
C ASP A 139 -28.96 24.60 10.89
N TYR A 140 -27.90 24.48 10.10
CA TYR A 140 -27.62 23.32 9.28
C TYR A 140 -26.12 23.01 9.27
N ARG A 141 -25.81 21.73 9.04
CA ARG A 141 -24.44 21.27 8.83
C ARG A 141 -24.35 20.29 7.67
N GLU A 142 -23.17 20.22 7.06
CA GLU A 142 -22.81 19.21 6.08
C GLU A 142 -21.98 18.13 6.76
N MET A 143 -22.21 16.86 6.37
CA MET A 143 -21.55 15.73 7.00
C MET A 143 -21.13 14.68 5.98
N LEU A 144 -19.99 14.03 6.23
CA LEU A 144 -19.69 12.72 5.67
C LEU A 144 -20.06 11.65 6.68
N VAL A 145 -20.70 10.58 6.22
CA VAL A 145 -21.26 9.56 7.10
C VAL A 145 -20.85 8.18 6.62
N TRP A 146 -20.38 7.36 7.56
CA TRP A 146 -20.10 5.94 7.37
C TRP A 146 -21.33 5.15 7.84
N HIS A 147 -21.97 4.41 6.94
CA HIS A 147 -23.09 3.55 7.32
C HIS A 147 -22.67 2.09 7.47
N ASN A 148 -23.54 1.32 8.11
CA ASN A 148 -23.35 -0.11 8.28
C ASN A 148 -23.52 -0.83 6.93
N ALA A 149 -22.54 -1.66 6.56
CA ALA A 149 -22.61 -2.53 5.37
C ALA A 149 -23.75 -3.56 5.43
N THR A 150 -24.19 -3.91 6.64
CA THR A 150 -25.35 -4.75 6.90
C THR A 150 -26.15 -4.06 7.99
N GLN A 151 -27.36 -3.59 7.66
CA GLN A 151 -28.32 -2.97 8.59
C GLN A 151 -28.28 -3.68 9.96
N GLY A 152 -27.75 -3.01 10.99
CA GLY A 152 -27.72 -3.48 12.38
C GLY A 152 -26.40 -4.07 12.93
N SER A 153 -25.32 -4.21 12.14
CA SER A 153 -24.00 -4.59 12.69
C SER A 153 -23.19 -3.35 13.07
N ALA A 154 -22.99 -3.11 14.37
CA ALA A 154 -22.16 -2.02 14.88
C ALA A 154 -20.65 -2.17 14.58
N PHE A 155 -20.24 -3.26 13.92
CA PHE A 155 -18.85 -3.60 13.68
C PHE A 155 -18.43 -3.49 12.20
N ALA A 156 -19.33 -3.10 11.30
CA ALA A 156 -19.07 -3.04 9.86
C ALA A 156 -19.46 -1.67 9.27
N VAL A 157 -18.77 -0.61 9.71
CA VAL A 157 -19.14 0.80 9.47
C VAL A 157 -18.21 1.46 8.45
N GLY A 158 -18.72 1.73 7.25
CA GLY A 158 -17.96 2.35 6.16
C GLY A 158 -17.05 1.40 5.36
N PRO A 159 -16.16 1.94 4.50
CA PRO A 159 -15.16 1.17 3.75
C PRO A 159 -14.23 0.31 4.62
N GLN A 160 -13.63 -0.74 4.06
CA GLN A 160 -12.75 -1.70 4.77
C GLN A 160 -11.35 -1.76 4.17
N ILE A 161 -10.32 -1.90 5.01
CA ILE A 161 -8.95 -2.20 4.58
C ILE A 161 -8.80 -3.71 4.45
N ALA A 162 -9.00 -4.26 3.26
CA ALA A 162 -8.96 -5.70 3.02
C ALA A 162 -7.56 -6.24 2.69
N THR A 163 -7.34 -7.49 3.07
CA THR A 163 -6.28 -8.39 2.61
C THR A 163 -6.91 -9.56 1.85
N SER A 164 -6.11 -10.45 1.26
CA SER A 164 -6.66 -11.68 0.67
C SER A 164 -7.43 -12.58 1.65
N LEU A 165 -7.20 -12.45 2.96
CA LEU A 165 -7.88 -13.25 3.99
C LEU A 165 -9.07 -12.53 4.65
N THR A 166 -9.25 -11.24 4.37
CA THR A 166 -10.22 -10.39 5.08
C THR A 166 -11.08 -9.56 4.14
N SER A 167 -11.17 -9.91 2.86
CA SER A 167 -12.06 -9.22 1.92
C SER A 167 -13.52 -9.35 2.36
N ILE A 168 -14.32 -8.32 2.09
CA ILE A 168 -15.77 -8.31 2.26
C ILE A 168 -16.41 -9.50 1.53
N GLY A 169 -15.87 -9.87 0.36
CA GLY A 169 -16.32 -11.01 -0.44
C GLY A 169 -15.94 -12.38 0.14
N GLY A 170 -15.10 -12.42 1.18
CA GLY A 170 -14.53 -13.64 1.76
C GLY A 170 -13.02 -13.72 1.53
N VAL A 171 -12.52 -14.90 1.17
CA VAL A 171 -11.12 -15.06 0.75
C VAL A 171 -10.99 -14.64 -0.71
N GLU A 172 -10.07 -13.73 -0.99
CA GLU A 172 -9.78 -13.20 -2.32
C GLU A 172 -8.33 -13.54 -2.70
N ASP A 173 -8.17 -14.63 -3.42
CA ASP A 173 -6.86 -15.19 -3.81
C ASP A 173 -6.10 -14.25 -4.75
N ASP A 174 -6.81 -13.52 -5.63
CA ASP A 174 -6.17 -12.63 -6.62
C ASP A 174 -5.53 -11.40 -5.97
N TYR A 175 -5.91 -11.06 -4.73
CA TYR A 175 -5.21 -10.05 -3.93
C TYR A 175 -3.79 -10.46 -3.55
N LYS A 176 -3.53 -11.76 -3.46
CA LYS A 176 -2.26 -12.32 -3.00
C LYS A 176 -1.86 -11.71 -1.64
N ASP A 177 -0.68 -11.09 -1.54
CA ASP A 177 -0.22 -10.36 -0.35
C ASP A 177 -0.49 -8.85 -0.42
N GLY A 178 -1.33 -8.40 -1.36
CA GLY A 178 -1.79 -7.02 -1.48
C GLY A 178 -2.79 -6.60 -0.39
N ILE A 179 -2.94 -5.29 -0.26
CA ILE A 179 -3.88 -4.65 0.67
C ILE A 179 -4.67 -3.61 -0.12
N TYR A 180 -5.98 -3.60 0.06
CA TYR A 180 -6.91 -2.84 -0.75
C TYR A 180 -7.97 -2.16 0.12
N LEU A 181 -8.46 -1.00 -0.31
CA LEU A 181 -9.60 -0.32 0.29
C LEU A 181 -10.86 -0.76 -0.46
N GLU A 182 -11.73 -1.49 0.21
CA GLU A 182 -13.01 -2.00 -0.30
C GLU A 182 -14.18 -1.17 0.20
N ALA A 183 -15.31 -1.20 -0.51
CA ALA A 183 -16.51 -0.47 -0.13
C ALA A 183 -17.77 -1.24 -0.52
N ASN A 184 -18.75 -1.29 0.37
CA ASN A 184 -20.08 -1.84 0.06
C ASN A 184 -21.04 -0.72 -0.36
N LYS A 185 -22.07 -1.09 -1.13
CA LYS A 185 -23.18 -0.19 -1.46
C LYS A 185 -23.80 0.41 -0.20
N GLY A 186 -24.05 1.72 -0.23
CA GLY A 186 -24.69 2.48 0.84
C GLY A 186 -23.84 2.74 2.08
N THR A 187 -22.55 2.38 2.08
CA THR A 187 -21.67 2.56 3.26
C THR A 187 -21.03 3.93 3.37
N ILE A 188 -21.04 4.72 2.29
CA ILE A 188 -20.50 6.08 2.26
C ILE A 188 -21.62 7.03 1.90
N GLY A 189 -21.86 8.03 2.75
CA GLY A 189 -22.86 9.07 2.54
C GLY A 189 -22.31 10.48 2.68
N TYR A 190 -22.94 11.41 1.98
CA TYR A 190 -22.83 12.85 2.21
C TYR A 190 -24.22 13.42 2.50
N TYR A 191 -24.34 14.24 3.53
CA TYR A 191 -25.64 14.78 3.96
C TYR A 191 -25.61 16.28 4.21
N TYR A 192 -26.75 16.92 3.94
CA TYR A 192 -27.10 18.26 4.39
C TYR A 192 -28.15 18.11 5.50
N VAL A 193 -27.73 18.38 6.73
CA VAL A 193 -28.51 18.10 7.94
C VAL A 193 -29.07 19.40 8.51
N LEU A 194 -30.37 19.42 8.75
CA LEU A 194 -31.06 20.55 9.39
C LEU A 194 -31.17 20.28 10.89
N ASP A 195 -30.37 20.96 11.70
CA ASP A 195 -30.26 20.69 13.14
C ASP A 195 -31.43 21.20 13.96
N SER A 196 -32.13 22.18 13.40
CA SER A 196 -33.34 22.74 13.98
C SER A 196 -34.57 22.01 13.47
N THR A 197 -35.59 21.84 14.34
CA THR A 197 -36.88 21.28 13.93
C THR A 197 -37.51 22.10 12.82
N ILE A 198 -37.67 21.51 11.65
CA ILE A 198 -38.19 22.14 10.44
C ILE A 198 -39.24 21.24 9.79
N ASN A 199 -40.21 21.84 9.10
CA ASN A 199 -41.13 21.12 8.23
C ASN A 199 -40.93 21.60 6.78
N ILE A 200 -40.19 20.80 6.02
CA ILE A 200 -39.78 21.11 4.64
C ILE A 200 -40.98 21.10 3.70
N SER A 201 -42.02 20.30 4.00
CA SER A 201 -43.24 20.21 3.17
C SER A 201 -44.05 21.50 3.07
N LYS A 202 -43.76 22.50 3.90
CA LYS A 202 -44.37 23.84 3.79
C LYS A 202 -43.81 24.69 2.64
N THR A 203 -42.81 24.19 1.92
CA THR A 203 -42.25 24.87 0.77
C THR A 203 -43.27 25.10 -0.35
N THR A 204 -43.11 26.19 -1.10
CA THR A 204 -43.92 26.49 -2.28
C THR A 204 -43.06 27.12 -3.38
N SER A 205 -43.58 27.20 -4.61
CA SER A 205 -42.94 27.93 -5.71
C SER A 205 -42.67 29.41 -5.42
N SER A 206 -43.42 30.04 -4.50
CA SER A 206 -43.28 31.45 -4.12
C SER A 206 -42.46 31.66 -2.84
N ASP A 207 -42.38 30.65 -1.98
CA ASP A 207 -41.55 30.63 -0.76
C ASP A 207 -40.79 29.29 -0.67
N PRO A 208 -39.75 29.11 -1.49
CA PRO A 208 -39.00 27.86 -1.53
C PRO A 208 -37.93 27.77 -0.44
N LEU A 209 -37.56 26.54 -0.05
CA LEU A 209 -36.37 26.29 0.77
C LEU A 209 -35.12 26.34 -0.12
N ALA A 210 -34.31 27.38 0.04
CA ALA A 210 -33.05 27.55 -0.68
C ALA A 210 -31.89 26.90 0.11
N LEU A 211 -31.12 26.03 -0.54
CA LEU A 211 -29.94 25.38 0.03
C LEU A 211 -28.83 25.21 -1.01
N SER A 212 -27.61 24.96 -0.53
CA SER A 212 -26.45 24.66 -1.37
C SER A 212 -26.00 23.23 -1.09
N PHE A 213 -26.36 22.29 -1.97
CA PHE A 213 -26.01 20.88 -1.82
C PHE A 213 -24.79 20.55 -2.68
N LEU A 214 -23.68 20.11 -2.06
CA LEU A 214 -22.42 19.80 -2.76
C LEU A 214 -21.94 20.95 -3.68
N GLY A 215 -22.09 22.18 -3.19
CA GLY A 215 -21.75 23.41 -3.91
C GLY A 215 -22.72 23.82 -5.03
N ARG A 216 -23.81 23.06 -5.25
CA ARG A 216 -24.88 23.42 -6.20
C ARG A 216 -26.04 24.08 -5.47
N LYS A 217 -26.42 25.26 -5.93
CA LYS A 217 -27.62 25.95 -5.43
C LYS A 217 -28.85 25.23 -5.93
N MET A 218 -29.77 24.95 -5.02
CA MET A 218 -31.11 24.48 -5.37
C MET A 218 -32.15 25.15 -4.49
N LYS A 219 -33.37 25.22 -5.01
CA LYS A 219 -34.53 25.72 -4.27
C LYS A 219 -35.63 24.68 -4.32
N ILE A 220 -35.84 23.97 -3.21
CA ILE A 220 -36.94 23.01 -3.08
C ILE A 220 -38.23 23.82 -3.09
N THR A 221 -39.12 23.56 -4.06
CA THR A 221 -40.40 24.26 -4.24
C THR A 221 -41.61 23.43 -3.83
N THR A 222 -41.45 22.10 -3.80
CA THR A 222 -42.52 21.16 -3.45
C THR A 222 -41.94 19.95 -2.74
N VAL A 223 -42.61 19.45 -1.71
CA VAL A 223 -42.42 18.09 -1.17
C VAL A 223 -43.71 17.33 -1.46
N THR A 224 -43.60 16.18 -2.12
CA THR A 224 -44.77 15.38 -2.53
C THR A 224 -45.16 14.39 -1.44
N ASP A 225 -44.17 13.78 -0.81
CA ASP A 225 -44.29 12.82 0.29
C ASP A 225 -42.97 12.78 1.08
N SER A 226 -42.82 11.84 2.01
CA SER A 226 -41.64 11.72 2.87
C SER A 226 -40.32 11.58 2.10
N ASN A 227 -40.34 11.07 0.85
CA ASN A 227 -39.15 10.65 0.13
C ASN A 227 -39.04 11.33 -1.26
N THR A 228 -39.82 12.39 -1.50
CA THR A 228 -39.91 13.01 -2.82
C THR A 228 -40.00 14.53 -2.74
N PHE A 229 -39.13 15.23 -3.49
CA PHE A 229 -39.18 16.68 -3.61
C PHE A 229 -38.92 17.18 -5.03
N THR A 230 -39.46 18.35 -5.37
CA THR A 230 -39.16 19.07 -6.60
C THR A 230 -38.35 20.33 -6.27
N ALA A 231 -37.27 20.56 -7.01
CA ALA A 231 -36.42 21.72 -6.85
C ALA A 231 -36.10 22.43 -8.16
N ARG A 232 -35.95 23.76 -8.08
CA ARG A 232 -35.31 24.55 -9.13
C ARG A 232 -33.80 24.36 -9.02
N VAL A 233 -33.19 23.91 -10.12
CA VAL A 233 -31.76 23.57 -10.19
C VAL A 233 -31.02 24.31 -11.30
N GLY A 234 -31.74 25.03 -12.16
CA GLY A 234 -31.16 25.95 -13.15
C GLY A 234 -30.73 27.29 -12.56
N GLN A 235 -30.08 28.11 -13.38
CA GLN A 235 -29.71 29.47 -13.03
C GLN A 235 -30.93 30.39 -13.07
N GLU A 236 -31.17 31.13 -11.99
CA GLU A 236 -32.20 32.18 -11.96
C GLU A 236 -31.69 33.47 -12.61
N ALA A 237 -32.57 34.12 -13.38
CA ALA A 237 -32.30 35.40 -14.00
C ALA A 237 -33.57 36.26 -14.06
N PHE A 238 -33.44 37.51 -13.61
CA PHE A 238 -34.40 38.57 -13.93
C PHE A 238 -33.93 39.26 -15.22
N MET A 239 -34.81 39.37 -16.20
CA MET A 239 -34.49 39.90 -17.52
C MET A 239 -35.54 40.93 -17.92
N ASN A 240 -35.09 42.10 -18.36
CA ASN A 240 -35.92 43.05 -19.10
C ASN A 240 -35.94 42.66 -20.58
N VAL A 241 -36.94 43.14 -21.32
CA VAL A 241 -36.98 42.93 -22.77
C VAL A 241 -35.74 43.54 -23.43
N GLY A 242 -35.02 42.72 -24.19
CA GLY A 242 -33.74 43.07 -24.80
C GLY A 242 -32.52 42.53 -24.04
N ASP A 243 -32.67 42.12 -22.77
CA ASP A 243 -31.58 41.55 -21.99
C ASP A 243 -31.18 40.19 -22.55
N THR A 244 -29.88 39.91 -22.54
CA THR A 244 -29.31 38.63 -22.97
C THR A 244 -28.41 38.06 -21.88
N ILE A 245 -28.64 36.81 -21.52
CA ILE A 245 -27.75 36.03 -20.65
C ILE A 245 -27.11 34.89 -21.44
N THR A 246 -26.05 34.29 -20.90
CA THR A 246 -25.41 33.13 -21.52
C THR A 246 -25.41 31.97 -20.54
N ILE A 247 -26.01 30.85 -20.94
CA ILE A 247 -26.17 29.63 -20.14
C ILE A 247 -25.71 28.44 -20.97
N GLU A 248 -24.81 27.62 -20.43
CA GLU A 248 -24.23 26.47 -21.16
C GLU A 248 -23.67 26.86 -22.55
N GLY A 249 -23.12 28.07 -22.66
CA GLY A 249 -22.56 28.62 -23.90
C GLY A 249 -23.58 29.14 -24.91
N LYS A 250 -24.89 29.07 -24.63
CA LYS A 250 -25.97 29.56 -25.49
C LYS A 250 -26.48 30.91 -25.03
N LYS A 251 -26.79 31.81 -25.96
CA LYS A 251 -27.38 33.11 -25.66
C LYS A 251 -28.88 32.98 -25.52
N VAL A 252 -29.40 33.39 -24.38
CA VAL A 252 -30.84 33.47 -24.09
C VAL A 252 -31.21 34.94 -24.03
N LEU A 253 -32.03 35.39 -24.99
CA LEU A 253 -32.54 36.76 -25.09
C LEU A 253 -34.03 36.78 -24.75
N LEU A 254 -34.44 37.68 -23.84
CA LEU A 254 -35.86 37.95 -23.62
C LEU A 254 -36.36 38.92 -24.70
N LYS A 255 -37.19 38.44 -25.62
CA LYS A 255 -37.70 39.24 -26.75
C LYS A 255 -38.93 40.06 -26.41
N ASN A 256 -39.85 39.51 -25.61
CA ASN A 256 -41.04 40.23 -25.21
C ASN A 256 -41.78 39.54 -24.06
N VAL A 257 -42.74 40.24 -23.47
CA VAL A 257 -43.71 39.70 -22.50
C VAL A 257 -45.11 40.07 -22.97
N GLY A 258 -46.05 39.15 -22.85
CA GLY A 258 -47.46 39.33 -23.19
C GLY A 258 -48.30 39.78 -21.99
N SER A 259 -49.47 40.34 -22.26
CA SER A 259 -50.29 41.05 -21.27
C SER A 259 -51.23 40.18 -20.43
N ALA A 260 -51.10 38.85 -20.49
CA ALA A 260 -52.01 37.98 -19.74
C ALA A 260 -51.70 38.05 -18.24
N THR A 261 -52.75 38.08 -17.40
CA THR A 261 -52.63 38.17 -15.94
C THR A 261 -52.47 36.83 -15.24
N THR A 262 -52.70 35.72 -15.96
CA THR A 262 -52.56 34.34 -15.49
C THR A 262 -51.73 33.57 -16.48
N ASN A 263 -50.69 32.88 -16.03
CA ASN A 263 -49.73 32.19 -16.90
C ASN A 263 -49.25 33.10 -18.04
N ALA A 264 -48.81 34.31 -17.67
CA ALA A 264 -48.32 35.32 -18.59
C ALA A 264 -47.31 34.74 -19.60
N PRO A 265 -47.55 34.89 -20.92
CA PRO A 265 -46.63 34.40 -21.92
C PRO A 265 -45.44 35.35 -22.06
N PHE A 266 -44.28 34.81 -22.38
CA PHE A 266 -43.07 35.57 -22.71
C PHE A 266 -42.32 34.89 -23.85
N ILE A 267 -41.59 35.69 -24.64
CA ILE A 267 -40.90 35.21 -25.84
C ILE A 267 -39.41 35.19 -25.56
N VAL A 268 -38.79 34.03 -25.72
CA VAL A 268 -37.34 33.86 -25.61
C VAL A 268 -36.73 33.51 -26.96
N ASP A 269 -35.49 33.92 -27.16
CA ASP A 269 -34.66 33.53 -28.29
C ASP A 269 -33.40 32.85 -27.75
N VAL A 270 -33.24 31.56 -28.02
CA VAL A 270 -32.08 30.75 -27.61
C VAL A 270 -31.23 30.44 -28.83
N ASP A 271 -30.17 31.22 -29.04
CA ASP A 271 -29.28 31.14 -30.20
C ASP A 271 -30.01 31.11 -31.57
N GLY A 272 -31.03 31.94 -31.73
CA GLY A 272 -31.81 32.08 -32.97
C GLY A 272 -33.08 31.23 -33.01
N VAL A 273 -33.28 30.32 -32.05
CA VAL A 273 -34.53 29.56 -31.89
C VAL A 273 -35.48 30.35 -30.99
N VAL A 274 -36.55 30.88 -31.57
CA VAL A 274 -37.53 31.72 -30.88
C VAL A 274 -38.73 30.90 -30.47
N GLU A 275 -39.10 30.94 -29.19
CA GLU A 275 -40.29 30.27 -28.67
C GLU A 275 -41.09 31.18 -27.74
N THR A 276 -42.39 30.92 -27.64
CA THR A 276 -43.28 31.57 -26.66
C THR A 276 -43.56 30.61 -25.53
N LEU A 277 -43.11 30.97 -24.34
CA LEU A 277 -43.26 30.19 -23.12
C LEU A 277 -44.30 30.82 -22.21
N ASN A 278 -44.79 30.08 -21.22
CA ASN A 278 -45.68 30.60 -20.18
C ASN A 278 -45.02 30.47 -18.81
N VAL A 279 -45.28 31.42 -17.91
CA VAL A 279 -44.86 31.26 -16.50
C VAL A 279 -45.54 30.05 -15.87
N ASN A 280 -44.86 29.42 -14.92
CA ASN A 280 -45.21 28.17 -14.23
C ASN A 280 -45.15 26.90 -15.10
N THR A 281 -44.66 26.99 -16.34
CA THR A 281 -44.42 25.83 -17.21
C THR A 281 -42.95 25.79 -17.60
N ALA A 282 -42.31 24.64 -17.42
CA ALA A 282 -40.96 24.39 -17.91
C ALA A 282 -41.04 23.87 -19.36
N GLU A 283 -40.27 24.45 -20.27
CA GLU A 283 -40.20 24.01 -21.66
C GLU A 283 -38.75 24.04 -22.16
N THR A 284 -38.41 23.09 -23.04
CA THR A 284 -37.06 23.02 -23.63
C THR A 284 -36.98 23.82 -24.93
N VAL A 285 -36.12 24.83 -24.95
CA VAL A 285 -35.83 25.64 -26.14
C VAL A 285 -34.37 25.45 -26.53
N ASN A 286 -34.14 24.91 -27.73
CA ASN A 286 -32.81 24.62 -28.25
C ASN A 286 -31.91 23.85 -27.26
N GLY A 287 -32.46 22.89 -26.51
CA GLY A 287 -31.71 22.05 -25.56
C GLY A 287 -31.34 22.72 -24.24
N LEU A 288 -31.96 23.85 -23.89
CA LEU A 288 -32.03 24.36 -22.52
C LEU A 288 -33.48 24.27 -22.04
N GLU A 289 -33.69 23.77 -20.83
CA GLU A 289 -34.97 23.90 -20.17
C GLU A 289 -35.09 25.31 -19.56
N ILE A 290 -36.24 25.95 -19.77
CA ILE A 290 -36.56 27.28 -19.26
C ILE A 290 -37.90 27.20 -18.53
N LEU A 291 -37.89 27.58 -17.25
CA LEU A 291 -39.07 27.75 -16.42
C LEU A 291 -39.27 29.24 -16.14
N GLY A 292 -40.38 29.81 -16.63
CA GLY A 292 -40.80 31.15 -16.23
C GLY A 292 -41.36 31.12 -14.81
N THR A 293 -40.84 31.95 -13.91
CA THR A 293 -41.31 32.05 -12.52
C THR A 293 -42.20 33.26 -12.29
N ASP A 294 -41.95 34.35 -13.03
CA ASP A 294 -42.78 35.54 -13.01
C ASP A 294 -42.61 36.31 -14.32
N ALA A 295 -43.60 37.12 -14.67
CA ALA A 295 -43.52 38.02 -15.82
C ALA A 295 -44.37 39.27 -15.60
N PHE A 296 -43.80 40.42 -15.93
CA PHE A 296 -44.41 41.73 -15.80
C PHE A 296 -44.60 42.38 -17.16
N TYR A 297 -45.86 42.77 -17.43
CA TYR A 297 -46.23 43.49 -18.64
C TYR A 297 -46.51 44.96 -18.33
N SER A 298 -46.00 45.84 -19.20
CA SER A 298 -46.34 47.26 -19.28
C SER A 298 -46.57 47.65 -20.75
N ASP A 299 -47.34 48.70 -20.98
CA ASP A 299 -47.49 49.29 -22.31
C ASP A 299 -46.15 49.86 -22.82
N ASN A 300 -45.26 50.25 -21.91
CA ASN A 300 -43.88 50.58 -22.23
C ASN A 300 -43.03 49.29 -22.32
N VAL A 301 -42.55 48.96 -23.52
CA VAL A 301 -41.75 47.74 -23.76
C VAL A 301 -40.49 47.70 -22.89
N ASN A 302 -39.89 48.84 -22.58
CA ASN A 302 -38.67 48.91 -21.77
C ASN A 302 -38.90 48.60 -20.29
N GLU A 303 -40.16 48.56 -19.84
CA GLU A 303 -40.54 48.19 -18.46
C GLU A 303 -40.95 46.72 -18.36
N ARG A 304 -41.08 46.01 -19.48
CA ARG A 304 -41.46 44.60 -19.49
C ARG A 304 -40.29 43.74 -19.02
N SER A 305 -40.60 42.75 -18.18
CA SER A 305 -39.59 41.87 -17.63
C SER A 305 -40.13 40.48 -17.33
N ALA A 306 -39.24 39.50 -17.23
CA ALA A 306 -39.54 38.14 -16.80
C ALA A 306 -38.44 37.62 -15.88
N SER A 307 -38.84 36.83 -14.89
CA SER A 307 -37.95 36.06 -14.04
C SER A 307 -37.97 34.61 -14.51
N ILE A 308 -36.83 34.08 -14.92
CA ILE A 308 -36.71 32.71 -15.44
C ILE A 308 -35.71 31.90 -14.61
N VAL A 309 -35.90 30.59 -14.60
CA VAL A 309 -34.89 29.60 -14.21
C VAL A 309 -34.50 28.88 -15.49
N VAL A 310 -33.21 28.81 -15.79
CA VAL A 310 -32.72 28.25 -17.06
C VAL A 310 -31.48 27.41 -16.85
N GLY A 311 -31.43 26.26 -17.50
CA GLY A 311 -30.31 25.34 -17.40
C GLY A 311 -30.45 24.20 -18.40
N LYS A 312 -29.60 23.18 -18.26
CA LYS A 312 -29.87 21.89 -18.88
C LYS A 312 -31.20 21.33 -18.37
N ASP A 313 -31.37 21.43 -17.06
CA ASP A 313 -32.58 21.15 -16.32
C ASP A 313 -32.85 22.44 -15.49
N ALA A 314 -34.04 23.02 -15.62
CA ALA A 314 -34.46 24.20 -14.87
C ALA A 314 -35.16 23.79 -13.56
N SER A 315 -35.95 22.72 -13.61
CA SER A 315 -36.65 22.14 -12.48
C SER A 315 -36.59 20.62 -12.54
N GLU A 316 -36.34 19.98 -11.41
CA GLU A 316 -36.25 18.53 -11.34
C GLU A 316 -36.97 17.98 -10.11
N THR A 317 -37.52 16.77 -10.24
CA THR A 317 -38.09 16.02 -9.14
C THR A 317 -37.16 14.88 -8.78
N TYR A 318 -36.84 14.77 -7.50
CA TYR A 318 -35.96 13.76 -6.94
C TYR A 318 -36.74 12.91 -5.95
N ASN A 319 -36.63 11.59 -6.12
CA ASN A 319 -37.13 10.56 -5.22
C ASN A 319 -35.96 9.87 -4.52
N ASP A 320 -36.23 9.23 -3.40
CA ASP A 320 -35.27 8.34 -2.76
C ASP A 320 -34.79 7.23 -3.71
N GLY A 321 -33.48 6.98 -3.70
CA GLY A 321 -32.82 6.04 -4.60
C GLY A 321 -32.68 6.53 -6.05
N ASP A 322 -33.13 7.75 -6.38
CA ASP A 322 -32.91 8.30 -7.71
C ASP A 322 -31.42 8.48 -8.00
N LYS A 323 -31.06 8.28 -9.26
CA LYS A 323 -29.69 8.43 -9.75
C LYS A 323 -29.17 9.84 -9.49
N PHE A 324 -28.14 9.95 -8.65
CA PHE A 324 -27.40 11.19 -8.49
C PHE A 324 -26.36 11.32 -9.60
N VAL A 325 -26.80 11.88 -10.74
CA VAL A 325 -25.96 11.98 -11.94
C VAL A 325 -24.86 13.02 -11.75
N GLN A 326 -23.67 12.53 -11.48
CA GLN A 326 -22.43 13.30 -11.43
C GLN A 326 -21.36 12.68 -12.33
N PRO A 327 -20.28 13.42 -12.67
CA PRO A 327 -19.12 12.81 -13.32
C PRO A 327 -18.63 11.65 -12.45
N CYS A 328 -18.34 10.52 -13.08
CA CYS A 328 -17.68 9.40 -12.40
C CYS A 328 -16.39 9.87 -11.73
N GLY A 329 -16.02 9.18 -10.64
CA GLY A 329 -14.73 9.40 -9.99
C GLY A 329 -13.60 9.45 -11.02
N VAL A 330 -12.63 10.34 -10.79
CA VAL A 330 -11.54 10.60 -11.74
C VAL A 330 -10.35 9.71 -11.40
N ALA A 331 -10.04 9.56 -10.11
CA ALA A 331 -8.94 8.74 -9.61
C ALA A 331 -9.32 7.27 -9.50
N TYR A 332 -10.48 6.98 -8.90
CA TYR A 332 -11.10 5.66 -8.97
C TYR A 332 -12.34 5.76 -9.85
N LYS A 333 -12.25 5.16 -11.03
CA LYS A 333 -13.32 5.14 -12.01
C LYS A 333 -13.76 3.71 -12.24
N ARG A 334 -14.93 3.33 -11.72
CA ARG A 334 -15.55 2.06 -12.10
C ARG A 334 -15.83 2.04 -13.59
N ALA A 335 -15.55 0.91 -14.23
CA ALA A 335 -15.78 0.74 -15.67
C ALA A 335 -17.26 0.95 -16.04
N GLU A 336 -18.16 0.60 -15.13
CA GLU A 336 -19.61 0.69 -15.31
C GLU A 336 -20.19 2.08 -15.10
N CYS A 337 -19.43 2.98 -14.46
CA CYS A 337 -19.94 4.31 -14.15
C CYS A 337 -20.15 5.12 -15.43
N LYS A 338 -21.39 5.58 -15.62
CA LYS A 338 -21.84 6.43 -16.73
C LYS A 338 -23.10 7.18 -16.33
N LYS A 339 -23.58 8.09 -17.18
CA LYS A 339 -24.79 8.88 -16.91
C LYS A 339 -25.99 8.00 -16.53
N GLU A 340 -26.14 6.86 -17.20
CA GLU A 340 -27.25 5.92 -16.99
C GLU A 340 -27.02 4.96 -15.80
N ASN A 341 -25.81 4.93 -15.22
CA ASN A 341 -25.43 4.09 -14.09
C ASN A 341 -24.38 4.84 -13.24
N PRO A 342 -24.77 5.91 -12.53
CA PRO A 342 -23.83 6.68 -11.71
C PRO A 342 -23.44 5.89 -10.46
N ASP A 343 -22.35 6.33 -9.82
CA ASP A 343 -21.84 5.72 -8.59
C ASP A 343 -22.60 6.13 -7.32
N TRP A 344 -23.62 6.99 -7.45
CA TRP A 344 -24.30 7.60 -6.32
C TRP A 344 -25.79 7.74 -6.60
N VAL A 345 -26.59 7.60 -5.55
CA VAL A 345 -28.04 7.81 -5.56
C VAL A 345 -28.41 8.79 -4.45
N TRP A 346 -29.54 9.48 -4.62
CA TRP A 346 -30.16 10.26 -3.56
C TRP A 346 -30.59 9.35 -2.41
N ASP A 347 -30.35 9.81 -1.19
CA ASP A 347 -30.92 9.29 0.05
C ASP A 347 -31.75 10.42 0.65
N VAL A 348 -33.08 10.29 0.55
CA VAL A 348 -34.02 11.32 1.01
C VAL A 348 -35.19 10.71 1.76
N ASP A 349 -35.32 11.07 3.02
CA ASP A 349 -36.35 10.55 3.90
C ASP A 349 -37.01 11.66 4.74
N GLY A 350 -38.20 11.35 5.25
CA GLY A 350 -38.89 12.14 6.28
C GLY A 350 -39.14 13.61 5.95
N LEU A 351 -39.20 14.00 4.68
CA LEU A 351 -39.33 15.40 4.23
C LEU A 351 -40.67 16.05 4.61
N ASP A 352 -41.70 15.25 4.90
CA ASP A 352 -43.04 15.68 5.33
C ASP A 352 -43.20 15.75 6.86
N THR A 353 -42.14 15.44 7.60
CA THR A 353 -42.12 15.51 9.05
C THR A 353 -41.87 16.93 9.56
N SER A 354 -42.05 17.12 10.87
CA SER A 354 -41.65 18.33 11.58
C SER A 354 -40.62 17.96 12.65
N ALA A 355 -39.38 17.70 12.23
CA ALA A 355 -38.30 17.21 13.08
C ALA A 355 -36.96 17.85 12.70
N ALA A 356 -35.95 17.66 13.54
CA ALA A 356 -34.56 17.91 13.17
C ALA A 356 -34.04 16.69 12.39
N GLY A 357 -33.09 16.92 11.48
CA GLY A 357 -32.52 15.88 10.63
C GLY A 357 -31.67 14.86 11.40
N ASP A 358 -31.51 13.70 10.78
CA ASP A 358 -30.67 12.59 11.25
C ASP A 358 -30.08 11.89 10.03
N THR A 359 -28.93 11.27 10.25
CA THR A 359 -28.09 10.69 9.21
C THR A 359 -27.62 9.28 9.52
N ILE A 360 -27.92 8.74 10.71
CA ILE A 360 -27.37 7.44 11.12
C ILE A 360 -28.08 6.28 10.40
N THR A 361 -29.39 6.40 10.18
CA THR A 361 -30.23 5.33 9.62
C THR A 361 -30.80 5.75 8.27
N THR A 362 -30.29 5.15 7.18
CA THR A 362 -30.87 5.28 5.84
C THR A 362 -32.30 4.74 5.82
N GLY A 363 -33.26 5.44 5.21
CA GLY A 363 -34.66 5.05 5.18
C GLY A 363 -35.48 5.44 6.42
N ASP A 364 -34.93 6.26 7.33
CA ASP A 364 -35.67 6.74 8.51
C ASP A 364 -36.64 7.87 8.14
N THR A 365 -37.89 7.50 7.86
CA THR A 365 -38.94 8.46 7.52
C THR A 365 -39.45 9.29 8.70
N THR A 366 -38.89 9.15 9.91
CA THR A 366 -39.31 9.92 11.08
C THR A 366 -38.61 11.28 11.21
N LYS A 367 -37.54 11.50 10.45
CA LYS A 367 -36.73 12.72 10.47
C LYS A 367 -36.28 13.08 9.05
N PRO A 368 -36.16 14.37 8.72
CA PRO A 368 -35.77 14.77 7.37
C PRO A 368 -34.29 14.49 7.10
N SER A 369 -33.98 13.78 6.01
CA SER A 369 -32.62 13.61 5.50
C SER A 369 -32.55 14.10 4.04
N ILE A 370 -31.46 14.81 3.71
CA ILE A 370 -31.14 15.17 2.32
C ILE A 370 -29.68 14.81 2.08
N GLY A 371 -29.46 13.71 1.38
CA GLY A 371 -28.12 13.19 1.16
C GLY A 371 -27.97 12.42 -0.14
N VAL A 372 -26.76 11.91 -0.33
CA VAL A 372 -26.42 10.96 -1.38
C VAL A 372 -25.55 9.85 -0.79
N ILE A 373 -25.78 8.62 -1.25
CA ILE A 373 -25.02 7.44 -0.83
C ILE A 373 -24.43 6.72 -2.03
N ASN A 374 -23.33 6.00 -1.82
CA ASN A 374 -22.67 5.27 -2.88
C ASN A 374 -23.54 4.09 -3.37
N ASP A 375 -23.71 3.95 -4.69
CA ASP A 375 -24.49 2.89 -5.34
C ASP A 375 -23.58 1.88 -6.05
N TYR A 376 -22.58 1.38 -5.31
CA TYR A 376 -21.63 0.40 -5.83
C TYR A 376 -21.04 -0.47 -4.72
N THR A 377 -20.64 -1.68 -5.11
CA THR A 377 -19.80 -2.56 -4.31
C THR A 377 -18.43 -2.67 -4.99
N VAL A 378 -17.38 -2.69 -4.19
CA VAL A 378 -16.00 -2.97 -4.56
C VAL A 378 -15.49 -3.97 -3.52
N ASN A 379 -15.45 -5.24 -3.88
CA ASN A 379 -15.11 -6.30 -2.93
C ASN A 379 -14.33 -7.47 -3.55
N ASP A 380 -13.83 -7.32 -4.77
CA ASP A 380 -12.94 -8.28 -5.41
C ASP A 380 -11.85 -7.59 -6.25
N PHE A 381 -10.88 -8.38 -6.74
CA PHE A 381 -9.78 -7.85 -7.56
C PHE A 381 -10.24 -7.28 -8.90
N SER A 382 -11.32 -7.80 -9.47
CA SER A 382 -11.85 -7.36 -10.76
C SER A 382 -12.47 -5.95 -10.68
N ASP A 383 -12.92 -5.54 -9.50
CA ASP A 383 -13.40 -4.18 -9.22
C ASP A 383 -12.26 -3.14 -9.14
N ASN A 384 -11.00 -3.57 -9.17
CA ASN A 384 -9.79 -2.75 -9.10
C ASN A 384 -9.75 -1.81 -7.88
N PRO A 385 -10.00 -2.30 -6.65
CA PRO A 385 -10.06 -1.46 -5.45
C PRO A 385 -8.78 -0.64 -5.25
N PRO A 386 -8.88 0.57 -4.66
CA PRO A 386 -7.69 1.37 -4.36
C PRO A 386 -6.69 0.64 -3.44
N ALA A 387 -5.48 0.41 -3.95
CA ALA A 387 -4.33 -0.01 -3.14
C ALA A 387 -3.63 1.21 -2.50
N ALA A 388 -2.52 1.00 -1.79
CA ALA A 388 -1.72 2.08 -1.21
C ALA A 388 -1.31 3.13 -2.26
N GLY A 389 -1.57 4.40 -1.96
CA GLY A 389 -1.44 5.55 -2.85
C GLY A 389 -2.73 5.89 -3.64
N GLY A 390 -3.71 4.99 -3.65
CA GLY A 390 -5.02 5.15 -4.30
C GLY A 390 -6.04 5.89 -3.43
N LYS A 391 -7.19 6.23 -4.03
CA LYS A 391 -8.28 6.93 -3.35
C LYS A 391 -9.65 6.69 -3.99
N TYR A 392 -10.71 6.89 -3.21
CA TYR A 392 -12.06 7.15 -3.70
C TYR A 392 -12.31 8.65 -3.80
N ASP A 393 -12.81 9.10 -4.93
CA ASP A 393 -13.40 10.44 -5.05
C ASP A 393 -14.85 10.36 -4.57
N LEU A 394 -15.19 11.18 -3.59
CA LEU A 394 -16.56 11.32 -3.07
C LEU A 394 -17.37 12.25 -3.98
N PRO A 395 -18.71 12.30 -3.83
CA PRO A 395 -19.55 13.15 -4.66
C PRO A 395 -19.04 14.59 -4.66
N LEU A 396 -19.27 15.28 -5.79
CA LEU A 396 -18.93 16.68 -6.08
C LEU A 396 -18.46 17.50 -4.87
N GLY A 397 -17.27 18.06 -4.91
CA GLY A 397 -16.80 18.93 -3.82
C GLY A 397 -15.34 18.77 -3.48
N GLY A 398 -14.63 17.80 -4.08
CA GLY A 398 -13.22 17.56 -3.78
C GLY A 398 -13.00 16.79 -2.48
N TYR A 399 -14.05 16.16 -1.95
CA TYR A 399 -13.95 15.21 -0.86
C TYR A 399 -13.35 13.89 -1.36
N GLU A 400 -12.51 13.26 -0.55
CA GLU A 400 -11.86 11.99 -0.90
C GLU A 400 -11.57 11.12 0.33
N ILE A 401 -11.49 9.81 0.08
CA ILE A 401 -10.94 8.82 1.02
C ILE A 401 -9.66 8.28 0.38
N ARG A 402 -8.52 8.53 0.99
CA ARG A 402 -7.20 8.16 0.45
C ARG A 402 -6.55 7.09 1.30
N PHE A 403 -6.19 5.98 0.68
CA PHE A 403 -5.27 5.02 1.27
C PHE A 403 -3.84 5.50 0.98
N ASN A 404 -3.18 6.10 1.97
CA ASN A 404 -1.88 6.73 1.76
C ASN A 404 -0.74 5.71 1.59
N LYS A 405 -0.54 4.89 2.62
CA LYS A 405 0.57 3.93 2.74
C LYS A 405 0.33 2.98 3.91
N LEU A 406 1.21 1.99 4.05
CA LEU A 406 1.28 1.14 5.24
C LEU A 406 2.19 1.77 6.31
N THR A 407 1.89 1.50 7.59
CA THR A 407 2.75 1.88 8.73
C THR A 407 4.07 1.10 8.74
N VAL A 408 4.06 -0.13 8.23
CA VAL A 408 5.23 -0.98 8.05
C VAL A 408 5.40 -1.28 6.56
N PRO A 409 6.52 -0.89 5.92
CA PRO A 409 6.78 -1.22 4.53
C PRO A 409 7.14 -2.70 4.37
N ASP A 410 6.90 -3.29 3.20
CA ASP A 410 7.19 -4.71 2.91
C ASP A 410 8.69 -5.07 3.00
N THR A 411 9.58 -4.08 3.05
CA THR A 411 11.02 -4.26 3.29
C THR A 411 11.35 -4.60 4.75
N ASP A 412 10.44 -4.32 5.68
CA ASP A 412 10.71 -4.35 7.12
C ASP A 412 10.14 -5.63 7.77
N TYR A 413 10.45 -6.77 7.16
CA TYR A 413 9.94 -8.08 7.52
C TYR A 413 11.06 -9.07 7.79
N MET A 414 10.92 -9.84 8.87
CA MET A 414 11.74 -11.01 9.14
C MET A 414 11.10 -12.25 8.50
N THR A 415 11.89 -13.16 7.95
CA THR A 415 11.38 -14.46 7.53
C THR A 415 11.48 -15.45 8.68
N LEU A 416 10.35 -16.10 9.00
CA LEU A 416 10.26 -17.26 9.87
C LEU A 416 9.91 -18.49 9.03
N THR A 417 10.61 -19.59 9.25
CA THR A 417 10.43 -20.84 8.52
C THR A 417 10.25 -21.99 9.50
N VAL A 418 9.19 -22.77 9.33
CA VAL A 418 8.96 -24.03 10.04
C VAL A 418 9.24 -25.16 9.04
N THR A 419 10.21 -26.02 9.31
CA THR A 419 10.64 -27.10 8.41
C THR A 419 10.64 -28.43 9.16
N PHE A 420 10.11 -29.48 8.55
CA PHE A 420 10.34 -30.83 9.05
C PHE A 420 11.75 -31.31 8.66
N GLU A 421 12.53 -31.72 9.67
CA GLU A 421 13.84 -32.33 9.52
C GLU A 421 13.74 -33.80 9.94
N SER A 422 14.04 -34.73 9.03
CA SER A 422 13.99 -36.17 9.32
C SER A 422 15.18 -36.68 10.14
N SER A 423 16.23 -35.86 10.30
CA SER A 423 17.51 -36.26 10.92
C SER A 423 18.26 -35.04 11.47
N ALA A 424 17.75 -34.43 12.54
CA ALA A 424 18.45 -33.39 13.28
C ALA A 424 19.53 -34.01 14.19
N ASP A 425 20.74 -33.45 14.18
CA ASP A 425 21.86 -33.91 14.99
C ASP A 425 22.06 -33.01 16.21
N PHE A 426 21.80 -33.54 17.40
CA PHE A 426 22.04 -32.88 18.69
C PHE A 426 23.24 -33.46 19.44
N SER A 427 23.95 -34.43 18.85
CA SER A 427 24.99 -35.22 19.52
C SER A 427 26.27 -34.44 19.84
N ALA A 428 26.59 -33.43 19.03
CA ALA A 428 27.77 -32.57 19.20
C ALA A 428 27.64 -31.57 20.36
N ASP A 429 26.43 -31.35 20.85
CA ASP A 429 26.09 -30.32 21.84
C ASP A 429 25.81 -30.88 23.25
N ALA A 430 26.07 -32.17 23.44
CA ALA A 430 25.92 -32.86 24.72
C ALA A 430 26.79 -32.23 25.82
N SER A 431 26.15 -31.56 26.79
CA SER A 431 26.79 -31.14 28.04
C SER A 431 26.55 -32.15 29.15
N ALA A 432 27.56 -32.39 29.98
CA ALA A 432 27.45 -33.23 31.19
C ALA A 432 26.41 -32.71 32.21
N THR A 433 25.95 -31.46 32.07
CA THR A 433 24.94 -30.83 32.94
C THR A 433 23.53 -30.79 32.34
N THR A 434 23.35 -31.16 31.07
CA THR A 434 22.04 -31.23 30.39
C THR A 434 21.85 -32.63 29.79
N PRO A 435 21.60 -33.66 30.62
CA PRO A 435 21.55 -35.07 30.19
C PRO A 435 20.41 -35.41 29.21
N ARG A 436 19.59 -34.43 28.82
CA ARG A 436 18.49 -34.56 27.86
C ARG A 436 18.92 -34.40 26.39
N LEU A 437 20.06 -33.76 26.14
CA LEU A 437 20.72 -33.73 24.83
C LEU A 437 21.99 -34.57 24.92
N GLY A 438 21.95 -35.77 24.35
CA GLY A 438 22.98 -36.81 24.54
C GLY A 438 23.62 -37.27 23.24
N ALA A 439 24.76 -37.96 23.35
CA ALA A 439 25.47 -38.53 22.20
C ALA A 439 24.65 -39.55 21.38
N SER A 440 23.52 -40.02 21.91
CA SER A 440 22.57 -40.90 21.23
C SER A 440 21.60 -40.18 20.29
N GLN A 441 21.49 -38.86 20.36
CA GLN A 441 20.56 -38.05 19.54
C GLN A 441 21.26 -37.44 18.33
N ALA A 442 21.88 -38.29 17.51
CA ALA A 442 22.62 -37.87 16.32
C ALA A 442 21.73 -37.75 15.07
N SER A 443 20.47 -38.18 15.14
CA SER A 443 19.54 -38.23 14.02
C SER A 443 18.11 -38.34 14.53
N GLU A 444 17.57 -37.23 15.02
CA GLU A 444 16.21 -37.14 15.56
C GLU A 444 15.25 -36.48 14.55
N PRO A 445 14.05 -37.03 14.31
CA PRO A 445 12.98 -36.30 13.64
C PRO A 445 12.60 -35.06 14.46
N ALA A 446 12.59 -33.90 13.81
CA ALA A 446 12.33 -32.64 14.47
C ALA A 446 11.62 -31.65 13.54
N PHE A 447 10.91 -30.69 14.13
CA PHE A 447 10.53 -29.46 13.43
C PHE A 447 11.49 -28.35 13.81
N LEU A 448 12.16 -27.78 12.82
CA LEU A 448 12.99 -26.59 12.98
C LEU A 448 12.16 -25.34 12.70
N ILE A 449 12.06 -24.45 13.68
CA ILE A 449 11.62 -23.07 13.55
C ILE A 449 12.88 -22.21 13.43
N GLU A 450 13.12 -21.63 12.26
CA GLU A 450 14.28 -20.78 11.95
C GLU A 450 13.84 -19.38 11.53
N VAL A 451 14.58 -18.36 11.97
CA VAL A 451 14.39 -16.98 11.53
C VAL A 451 15.65 -16.37 10.93
N THR A 452 15.48 -15.39 10.04
CA THR A 452 16.60 -14.67 9.40
C THR A 452 17.35 -13.74 10.35
N GLU A 453 16.70 -13.26 11.40
CA GLU A 453 17.30 -12.37 12.40
C GLU A 453 17.93 -13.17 13.54
N ALA A 454 19.16 -12.83 13.91
CA ALA A 454 19.95 -13.59 14.91
C ALA A 454 19.28 -13.71 16.29
N GLU A 455 18.40 -12.77 16.64
CA GLU A 455 17.65 -12.74 17.90
C GLU A 455 16.14 -12.52 17.66
N GLY A 456 15.63 -12.93 16.50
CA GLY A 456 14.27 -12.63 16.08
C GLY A 456 13.15 -13.37 16.83
N ILE A 457 13.49 -14.40 17.60
CA ILE A 457 12.56 -15.18 18.42
C ILE A 457 13.12 -15.45 19.81
N GLU A 458 12.23 -15.70 20.76
CA GLU A 458 12.56 -16.11 22.12
C GLU A 458 11.92 -17.45 22.45
N VAL A 459 12.69 -18.37 23.02
CA VAL A 459 12.20 -19.66 23.53
C VAL A 459 11.85 -19.56 25.01
N LEU A 460 10.78 -20.21 25.44
CA LEU A 460 10.43 -20.32 26.86
C LEU A 460 11.18 -21.48 27.51
N LYS A 461 12.00 -21.17 28.52
CA LYS A 461 12.73 -22.18 29.31
C LYS A 461 11.89 -22.73 30.45
N SER A 462 12.29 -23.89 30.96
CA SER A 462 11.67 -24.58 32.09
C SER A 462 11.66 -23.80 33.41
N ASP A 463 12.51 -22.79 33.56
CA ASP A 463 12.54 -21.86 34.70
C ASP A 463 11.56 -20.67 34.55
N GLY A 464 10.81 -20.62 33.44
CA GLY A 464 9.87 -19.56 33.10
C GLY A 464 10.52 -18.33 32.44
N ALA A 465 11.84 -18.32 32.27
CA ALA A 465 12.54 -17.23 31.59
C ALA A 465 12.61 -17.44 30.07
N TYR A 466 12.66 -16.35 29.33
CA TYR A 466 12.85 -16.36 27.89
C TYR A 466 14.33 -16.27 27.52
N ALA A 467 14.74 -17.00 26.48
CA ALA A 467 16.07 -16.91 25.88
C ALA A 467 15.96 -16.58 24.38
N LYS A 468 16.72 -15.59 23.94
CA LYS A 468 16.78 -15.19 22.52
C LYS A 468 17.51 -16.24 21.70
N THR A 469 17.05 -16.43 20.47
CA THR A 469 17.61 -17.38 19.50
C THR A 469 17.17 -17.01 18.09
N ASN A 470 17.80 -17.63 17.09
CA ASN A 470 17.29 -17.67 15.73
C ASN A 470 16.79 -19.07 15.30
N LYS A 471 16.94 -20.09 16.17
CA LYS A 471 16.50 -21.46 15.92
C LYS A 471 15.87 -22.08 17.15
N ILE A 472 14.73 -22.74 16.97
CA ILE A 472 14.07 -23.62 17.94
C ILE A 472 13.78 -24.94 17.23
N TRP A 473 14.17 -26.06 17.82
CA TRP A 473 13.76 -27.39 17.41
C TRP A 473 12.70 -27.94 18.35
N LEU A 474 11.69 -28.57 17.78
CA LEU A 474 10.72 -29.39 18.48
C LEU A 474 11.00 -30.85 18.13
N THR A 475 11.22 -31.69 19.13
CA THR A 475 11.41 -33.13 18.94
C THR A 475 10.58 -33.91 19.95
N ILE A 476 10.15 -35.12 19.61
CA ILE A 476 9.31 -35.92 20.48
C ILE A 476 10.15 -36.50 21.61
N ASN A 477 9.65 -36.44 22.84
CA ASN A 477 10.36 -36.98 23.98
C ASN A 477 10.06 -38.48 24.15
N ASP A 478 10.99 -39.32 23.71
CA ASP A 478 10.87 -40.78 23.77
C ASP A 478 11.13 -41.38 25.17
N SER A 479 11.56 -40.55 26.13
CA SER A 479 12.02 -41.01 27.45
C SER A 479 10.89 -41.23 28.45
N PHE A 480 9.63 -40.94 28.11
CA PHE A 480 8.50 -41.05 29.02
C PHE A 480 7.22 -41.48 28.29
N GLN A 481 6.35 -42.25 28.97
CA GLN A 481 5.00 -42.62 28.50
C GLN A 481 4.03 -41.41 28.40
N THR A 482 4.54 -40.21 28.14
CA THR A 482 3.84 -38.94 28.26
C THR A 482 3.90 -38.19 26.92
N ASN A 483 2.74 -37.81 26.40
CA ASN A 483 2.55 -37.04 25.17
C ASN A 483 3.23 -35.66 25.24
N THR A 484 4.56 -35.59 25.15
CA THR A 484 5.34 -34.37 25.38
C THR A 484 6.41 -34.18 24.31
N THR A 485 6.73 -32.91 24.06
CA THR A 485 7.71 -32.44 23.07
C THR A 485 8.85 -31.74 23.80
N ASP A 486 10.09 -32.14 23.52
CA ASP A 486 11.26 -31.38 23.95
C ASP A 486 11.45 -30.16 23.05
N VAL A 487 11.69 -29.02 23.70
CA VAL A 487 12.00 -27.75 23.06
C VAL A 487 13.49 -27.49 23.21
N VAL A 488 14.18 -27.38 22.09
CA VAL A 488 15.63 -27.17 22.00
C VAL A 488 15.86 -25.87 21.25
N TYR A 489 16.88 -25.09 21.58
CA TYR A 489 17.20 -23.85 20.88
C TYR A 489 18.68 -23.70 20.62
N ARG A 490 19.05 -22.89 19.63
CA ARG A 490 20.45 -22.52 19.41
C ARG A 490 20.84 -21.41 20.37
N ASN A 491 21.70 -21.71 21.32
CA ASN A 491 22.19 -20.70 22.24
C ASN A 491 23.10 -19.71 21.48
N PRO A 492 22.77 -18.40 21.46
CA PRO A 492 23.54 -17.42 20.70
C PRO A 492 24.95 -17.19 21.29
N THR A 493 25.18 -17.59 22.54
CA THR A 493 26.45 -17.37 23.25
C THR A 493 27.55 -18.33 22.78
N ASP A 494 27.22 -19.61 22.61
CA ASP A 494 28.18 -20.66 22.25
C ASP A 494 27.84 -21.37 20.92
N GLY A 495 26.71 -21.03 20.31
CA GLY A 495 26.24 -21.59 19.05
C GLY A 495 25.68 -23.01 19.12
N LYS A 496 25.53 -23.56 20.33
CA LYS A 496 25.16 -24.97 20.57
C LYS A 496 23.66 -25.16 20.72
N ALA A 497 23.16 -26.32 20.30
CA ALA A 497 21.81 -26.77 20.64
C ALA A 497 21.69 -26.99 22.15
N THR A 498 20.73 -26.30 22.78
CA THR A 498 20.53 -26.29 24.23
C THR A 498 19.08 -26.64 24.53
N TRP A 499 18.85 -27.56 25.47
CA TRP A 499 17.49 -27.89 25.92
C TRP A 499 16.89 -26.71 26.69
N ALA A 500 15.68 -26.28 26.31
CA ALA A 500 14.95 -25.21 26.98
C ALA A 500 13.94 -25.79 27.99
N SER A 501 13.04 -26.65 27.51
CA SER A 501 11.89 -27.14 28.27
C SER A 501 11.33 -28.43 27.65
N ASN A 502 10.40 -29.06 28.37
CA ASN A 502 9.58 -30.16 27.88
C ASN A 502 8.12 -29.72 28.08
N ILE A 503 7.33 -29.75 27.00
CA ILE A 503 5.96 -29.22 26.99
C ILE A 503 4.97 -30.27 26.50
N GLY A 504 3.76 -30.25 27.06
CA GLY A 504 2.61 -30.96 26.50
C GLY A 504 1.74 -30.02 25.65
N PRO A 505 0.62 -30.53 25.10
CA PRO A 505 -0.36 -29.68 24.44
C PRO A 505 -0.91 -28.56 25.34
N GLY A 506 -1.14 -27.39 24.75
CA GLY A 506 -1.41 -26.12 25.43
C GLY A 506 -0.15 -25.40 25.93
N GLY A 507 1.04 -26.00 25.78
CA GLY A 507 2.31 -25.43 26.23
C GLY A 507 2.85 -24.35 25.29
N THR A 508 3.46 -23.31 25.85
CA THR A 508 4.15 -22.27 25.09
C THR A 508 5.55 -22.73 24.69
N VAL A 509 5.83 -22.70 23.39
CA VAL A 509 7.17 -22.93 22.82
C VAL A 509 8.04 -21.68 23.00
N GLY A 510 7.50 -20.53 22.61
CA GLY A 510 8.24 -19.29 22.52
C GLY A 510 7.39 -18.15 21.95
N ARG A 511 8.03 -17.09 21.48
CA ARG A 511 7.38 -15.93 20.88
C ARG A 511 8.30 -15.22 19.89
N VAL A 512 7.71 -14.39 19.03
CA VAL A 512 8.47 -13.47 18.18
C VAL A 512 9.02 -12.31 19.02
N ALA A 513 10.25 -11.91 18.71
CA ALA A 513 10.94 -10.76 19.29
C ALA A 513 11.64 -9.96 18.18
N TYR A 514 10.86 -9.42 17.23
CA TYR A 514 11.38 -8.75 16.04
C TYR A 514 10.84 -7.31 15.94
N GLY A 515 11.75 -6.33 15.90
CA GLY A 515 11.37 -4.92 15.85
C GLY A 515 10.57 -4.49 17.09
N GLU A 516 9.42 -3.85 16.85
CA GLU A 516 8.47 -3.37 17.86
C GLU A 516 7.36 -4.38 18.17
N THR A 517 7.40 -5.60 17.61
CA THR A 517 6.43 -6.65 17.98
C THR A 517 6.51 -6.89 19.48
N LYS A 518 5.38 -6.74 20.17
CA LYS A 518 5.33 -6.93 21.61
C LYS A 518 5.32 -8.42 21.92
N THR A 519 5.71 -8.73 23.15
CA THR A 519 5.89 -10.11 23.64
C THR A 519 4.61 -10.96 23.63
N THR A 520 3.46 -10.33 23.47
CA THR A 520 2.12 -10.91 23.46
C THR A 520 1.54 -11.00 22.05
N ASN A 521 2.18 -10.43 21.03
CA ASN A 521 1.58 -10.29 19.72
C ASN A 521 1.63 -11.55 18.86
N VAL A 522 2.74 -12.29 18.90
CA VAL A 522 2.88 -13.55 18.15
C VAL A 522 3.53 -14.57 19.07
N VAL A 523 2.68 -15.36 19.74
CA VAL A 523 3.09 -16.41 20.68
C VAL A 523 2.99 -17.77 20.01
N MET A 524 4.02 -18.59 20.14
CA MET A 524 4.05 -19.94 19.59
C MET A 524 3.58 -20.94 20.65
N LEU A 525 2.45 -21.59 20.38
CA LEU A 525 1.82 -22.59 21.23
C LEU A 525 1.83 -23.95 20.55
N LEU A 526 2.04 -25.01 21.33
CA LEU A 526 1.84 -26.38 20.88
C LEU A 526 0.44 -26.83 21.26
N ASN A 527 -0.44 -27.09 20.30
CA ASN A 527 -1.85 -27.42 20.54
C ASN A 527 -2.25 -28.82 20.04
N GLY A 528 -3.36 -29.35 20.58
CA GLY A 528 -4.03 -30.59 20.17
C GLY A 528 -3.47 -31.88 20.78
N ASN A 529 -3.39 -33.00 20.05
CA ASN A 529 -3.03 -34.29 20.67
C ASN A 529 -2.04 -35.13 19.84
N LEU A 530 -0.96 -35.58 20.49
CA LEU A 530 0.08 -36.44 19.92
C LEU A 530 -0.45 -37.83 19.49
N THR A 531 -1.46 -38.38 20.18
CA THR A 531 -1.94 -39.75 19.96
C THR A 531 -3.06 -39.88 18.90
N ALA A 532 -3.55 -38.77 18.34
CA ALA A 532 -4.65 -38.78 17.38
C ALA A 532 -4.13 -38.98 15.95
N GLY A 533 -3.74 -40.21 15.63
CA GLY A 533 -3.13 -40.62 14.35
C GLY A 533 -3.89 -40.17 13.08
N THR A 534 -3.23 -40.39 11.93
CA THR A 534 -3.46 -40.07 10.49
C THR A 534 -4.87 -39.90 9.89
N GLY A 535 -5.97 -39.91 10.66
CA GLY A 535 -7.33 -39.69 10.15
C GLY A 535 -7.62 -38.24 9.72
N LEU A 536 -8.45 -38.08 8.69
CA LEU A 536 -8.99 -36.83 8.13
C LEU A 536 -10.00 -36.17 9.09
N ASP A 537 -9.60 -35.81 10.31
CA ASP A 537 -10.49 -35.07 11.23
C ASP A 537 -10.76 -33.66 10.63
N PRO A 538 -12.03 -33.23 10.51
CA PRO A 538 -12.38 -31.87 10.08
C PRO A 538 -11.90 -30.76 11.01
N TYR A 539 -11.49 -31.06 12.25
CA TYR A 539 -11.00 -30.09 13.21
C TYR A 539 -9.54 -30.34 13.61
N VAL A 540 -8.71 -29.32 13.44
CA VAL A 540 -7.31 -29.23 13.86
C VAL A 540 -7.14 -29.51 15.37
N ALA A 541 -8.21 -29.32 16.15
CA ALA A 541 -8.25 -29.45 17.60
C ALA A 541 -7.74 -30.79 18.15
N ASN A 542 -7.76 -31.86 17.35
CA ASN A 542 -7.28 -33.18 17.78
C ASN A 542 -5.88 -33.52 17.26
N LYS A 543 -5.30 -32.79 16.30
CA LYS A 543 -3.94 -33.04 15.76
C LYS A 543 -2.88 -32.27 16.53
N LEU A 544 -1.61 -32.68 16.49
CA LEU A 544 -0.55 -31.87 17.05
C LEU A 544 -0.23 -30.71 16.09
N ASN A 545 -0.29 -29.47 16.58
CA ASN A 545 -0.04 -28.29 15.75
C ASN A 545 0.83 -27.28 16.47
N LEU A 546 1.65 -26.57 15.70
CA LEU A 546 2.25 -25.31 16.11
C LEU A 546 1.28 -24.18 15.74
N THR A 547 0.67 -23.56 16.75
CA THR A 547 -0.19 -22.40 16.56
C THR A 547 0.57 -21.12 16.88
N PHE A 548 0.58 -20.19 15.94
CA PHE A 548 0.92 -18.80 16.18
C PHE A 548 -0.35 -18.10 16.69
N ASP A 549 -0.44 -17.92 18.01
CA ASP A 549 -1.48 -17.14 18.70
C ASP A 549 -1.19 -15.66 18.48
N ILE A 550 -2.01 -15.03 17.65
CA ILE A 550 -1.79 -13.69 17.11
C ILE A 550 -2.75 -12.70 17.76
N ARG A 551 -2.20 -11.68 18.42
CA ARG A 551 -2.98 -10.68 19.19
C ARG A 551 -2.47 -9.27 18.95
N ASP A 552 -3.39 -8.31 19.07
CA ASP A 552 -3.05 -6.92 19.34
C ASP A 552 -3.33 -6.63 20.81
N ASP A 553 -2.40 -5.94 21.47
CA ASP A 553 -2.49 -5.49 22.85
C ASP A 553 -3.64 -4.51 23.10
N ASN A 554 -4.09 -3.82 22.05
CA ASN A 554 -5.25 -2.94 22.13
C ASN A 554 -6.58 -3.70 21.94
N ASN A 555 -6.52 -5.03 21.78
CA ASN A 555 -7.66 -5.91 21.67
C ASN A 555 -8.56 -5.62 20.44
N TYR A 556 -8.01 -4.97 19.41
CA TYR A 556 -8.66 -4.74 18.11
C TYR A 556 -8.79 -6.02 17.29
N MET A 557 -7.93 -7.00 17.56
CA MET A 557 -8.03 -8.35 17.02
C MET A 557 -8.87 -9.16 18.01
N LEU A 558 -10.00 -9.72 17.59
CA LEU A 558 -10.70 -10.71 18.40
C LEU A 558 -9.76 -11.91 18.61
N ASN A 559 -9.69 -12.42 19.84
CA ASN A 559 -8.87 -13.59 20.18
C ASN A 559 -9.17 -14.73 19.19
N ALA A 560 -8.14 -15.40 18.69
CA ALA A 560 -8.18 -16.45 17.66
C ALA A 560 -8.49 -16.03 16.20
N ALA A 561 -8.90 -14.79 15.95
CA ALA A 561 -9.37 -14.37 14.60
C ALA A 561 -8.27 -14.27 13.53
N ASP A 562 -7.00 -14.28 13.93
CA ASP A 562 -5.86 -14.19 13.00
C ASP A 562 -4.82 -15.30 13.20
N ASP A 563 -5.11 -16.27 14.07
CA ASP A 563 -4.16 -17.33 14.42
C ASP A 563 -3.81 -18.17 13.19
N ILE A 564 -2.54 -18.54 13.09
CA ILE A 564 -2.03 -19.43 12.06
C ILE A 564 -1.65 -20.75 12.72
N SER A 565 -2.25 -21.85 12.29
CA SER A 565 -1.94 -23.19 12.77
C SER A 565 -1.23 -24.00 11.70
N VAL A 566 -0.12 -24.61 12.09
CA VAL A 566 0.73 -25.48 11.26
C VAL A 566 0.66 -26.90 11.78
N TRP A 567 0.20 -27.84 10.95
CA TRP A 567 0.05 -29.24 11.35
C TRP A 567 1.40 -29.97 11.39
N LEU A 568 1.81 -30.35 12.60
CA LEU A 568 3.00 -31.14 12.85
C LEU A 568 2.65 -32.63 12.73
N GLY A 569 2.79 -33.18 11.53
CA GLY A 569 2.48 -34.57 11.21
C GLY A 569 3.34 -35.56 11.99
N ASN A 570 2.71 -36.60 12.52
CA ASN A 570 3.37 -37.58 13.38
C ASN A 570 2.90 -39.01 13.08
N THR A 571 3.79 -39.97 13.35
CA THR A 571 3.49 -41.40 13.25
C THR A 571 2.57 -41.87 14.37
N ALA A 572 2.00 -43.07 14.23
CA ALA A 572 1.24 -43.71 15.32
C ALA A 572 2.11 -43.96 16.58
N GLY A 573 3.43 -44.00 16.43
CA GLY A 573 4.38 -44.13 17.54
C GLY A 573 4.63 -42.82 18.30
N GLY A 574 4.21 -41.67 17.73
CA GLY A 574 4.42 -40.35 18.31
C GLY A 574 5.42 -39.50 17.55
N ASP A 575 6.43 -40.10 16.92
CA ASP A 575 7.51 -39.39 16.21
C ASP A 575 7.00 -38.45 15.13
N PHE A 576 7.62 -37.28 14.98
CA PHE A 576 7.37 -36.42 13.83
C PHE A 576 7.75 -37.13 12.54
N ALA A 577 6.94 -36.93 11.49
CA ALA A 577 7.08 -37.67 10.24
C ALA A 577 7.01 -36.79 9.00
N THR A 578 6.20 -35.73 9.05
CA THR A 578 5.78 -34.93 7.89
C THR A 578 5.28 -33.58 8.37
N LEU A 579 5.31 -32.56 7.52
CA LEU A 579 4.34 -31.48 7.61
C LEU A 579 3.01 -32.03 7.08
N GLY A 580 1.91 -31.80 7.79
CA GLY A 580 0.64 -32.36 7.33
C GLY A 580 0.58 -33.89 7.37
N ALA A 581 -0.01 -34.52 6.35
CA ALA A 581 -0.29 -35.96 6.34
C ALA A 581 0.77 -36.80 5.61
N SER A 582 1.43 -36.24 4.60
CA SER A 582 2.27 -36.98 3.66
C SER A 582 3.57 -36.22 3.39
N LEU A 583 4.68 -36.95 3.37
CA LEU A 583 5.99 -36.37 3.13
C LEU A 583 6.10 -35.80 1.70
N ASN A 584 6.65 -34.60 1.58
CA ASN A 584 6.85 -33.86 0.33
C ASN A 584 5.56 -33.69 -0.48
N SER A 585 4.44 -33.38 0.18
CA SER A 585 3.14 -33.15 -0.48
C SER A 585 2.48 -31.91 0.10
N GLU A 586 1.88 -31.08 -0.76
CA GLU A 586 0.97 -30.05 -0.28
C GLU A 586 -0.34 -30.69 0.20
N GLU A 587 -0.91 -30.15 1.29
CA GLU A 587 -2.24 -30.53 1.74
C GLU A 587 -3.00 -29.33 2.28
N ALA A 588 -4.29 -29.21 1.93
CA ALA A 588 -5.09 -28.03 2.26
C ALA A 588 -5.04 -27.66 3.76
N ARG A 589 -4.99 -28.66 4.64
CA ARG A 589 -5.06 -28.51 6.09
C ARG A 589 -3.71 -28.39 6.80
N GLU A 590 -2.60 -28.42 6.09
CA GLU A 590 -1.28 -28.31 6.72
C GLU A 590 -1.03 -26.90 7.29
N VAL A 591 -1.62 -25.87 6.66
CA VAL A 591 -1.67 -24.49 7.14
C VAL A 591 -3.13 -24.03 7.20
N ILE A 592 -3.55 -23.55 8.36
CA ILE A 592 -4.90 -23.04 8.59
C ILE A 592 -4.84 -21.67 9.26
N TRP A 593 -5.63 -20.74 8.73
CA TRP A 593 -5.82 -19.41 9.29
C TRP A 593 -7.19 -19.29 9.97
N ASN A 594 -7.24 -18.59 11.11
CA ASN A 594 -8.45 -18.36 11.90
C ASN A 594 -9.23 -19.66 12.18
N TYR A 595 -8.49 -20.75 12.44
CA TYR A 595 -8.98 -22.11 12.73
C TYR A 595 -9.87 -22.77 11.66
N THR A 596 -10.20 -22.09 10.57
CA THR A 596 -11.25 -22.50 9.62
C THR A 596 -10.80 -22.43 8.17
N THR A 597 -10.02 -21.43 7.78
CA THR A 597 -9.59 -21.23 6.40
C THR A 597 -8.35 -22.05 6.12
N THR A 598 -8.46 -23.03 5.23
CA THR A 598 -7.37 -23.88 4.77
C THR A 598 -6.54 -23.19 3.70
N LEU A 599 -5.23 -23.10 3.91
CA LEU A 599 -4.31 -22.39 3.01
C LEU A 599 -3.31 -23.30 2.29
N GLY A 600 -3.09 -24.54 2.74
CA GLY A 600 -1.97 -25.36 2.29
C GLY A 600 -1.89 -25.64 0.78
N THR A 601 -2.99 -25.57 0.04
CA THR A 601 -2.99 -25.75 -1.43
C THR A 601 -2.95 -24.46 -2.24
N LYS A 602 -2.84 -23.30 -1.61
CA LYS A 602 -2.78 -21.98 -2.26
C LYS A 602 -1.38 -21.77 -2.83
N ASP A 603 -1.28 -21.36 -4.10
CA ASP A 603 -0.01 -21.18 -4.83
C ASP A 603 0.49 -19.74 -4.87
N GLU A 604 -0.22 -18.86 -4.18
CA GLU A 604 0.03 -17.46 -3.97
C GLU A 604 0.39 -17.16 -2.51
N ASN A 605 0.97 -15.98 -2.29
CA ASN A 605 1.14 -15.47 -0.93
C ASN A 605 -0.21 -14.98 -0.40
N HIS A 606 -0.48 -15.15 0.88
CA HIS A 606 -1.63 -14.52 1.55
C HIS A 606 -1.17 -13.63 2.69
N ARG A 607 -1.93 -12.58 2.98
CA ARG A 607 -1.64 -11.67 4.11
C ARG A 607 -2.73 -11.76 5.17
N SER A 608 -2.31 -11.93 6.42
CA SER A 608 -3.17 -11.95 7.59
C SER A 608 -3.57 -10.53 8.04
N ARG A 609 -4.50 -10.44 8.98
CA ARG A 609 -4.99 -9.19 9.55
C ARG A 609 -3.91 -8.44 10.36
N TYR A 610 -2.99 -9.15 11.02
CA TYR A 610 -1.80 -8.58 11.66
C TYR A 610 -0.77 -8.07 10.63
N GLY A 611 -0.86 -8.57 9.39
CA GLY A 611 0.06 -8.27 8.31
C GLY A 611 1.16 -9.31 8.12
N ILE A 612 1.05 -10.49 8.74
CA ILE A 612 1.93 -11.65 8.46
C ILE A 612 1.64 -12.14 7.05
N VAL A 613 2.69 -12.36 6.25
CA VAL A 613 2.55 -12.94 4.91
C VAL A 613 2.85 -14.44 4.96
N ILE A 614 1.85 -15.27 4.70
CA ILE A 614 2.02 -16.70 4.49
C ILE A 614 2.48 -16.89 3.05
N MET A 615 3.73 -17.32 2.86
CA MET A 615 4.35 -17.39 1.54
C MET A 615 4.06 -18.72 0.86
N ASP A 616 3.50 -18.67 -0.36
CA ASP A 616 3.23 -19.81 -1.26
C ASP A 616 3.05 -21.15 -0.50
N PRO A 617 1.94 -21.30 0.24
CA PRO A 617 1.71 -22.47 1.08
C PRO A 617 1.90 -23.78 0.32
N LYS A 618 1.44 -23.85 -0.94
CA LYS A 618 1.52 -25.04 -1.78
C LYS A 618 2.94 -25.48 -2.06
N SER A 619 3.77 -24.59 -2.61
CA SER A 619 5.14 -24.99 -2.96
C SER A 619 5.98 -25.27 -1.73
N ASN A 620 5.72 -24.58 -0.60
CA ASN A 620 6.44 -24.81 0.64
C ASN A 620 5.97 -26.10 1.32
N GLY A 621 4.66 -26.37 1.35
CA GLY A 621 4.05 -27.58 1.89
C GLY A 621 4.53 -28.85 1.18
N ALA A 622 4.62 -28.80 -0.16
CA ALA A 622 5.24 -29.85 -0.97
C ALA A 622 6.74 -30.12 -0.64
N SER A 623 7.37 -29.28 0.19
CA SER A 623 8.73 -29.47 0.72
C SER A 623 8.75 -29.62 2.25
N ASP A 624 7.63 -30.00 2.86
CA ASP A 624 7.40 -30.10 4.31
C ASP A 624 7.82 -28.84 5.08
N ARG A 625 7.49 -27.67 4.53
CA ARG A 625 7.88 -26.37 5.07
C ARG A 625 6.72 -25.37 5.08
N VAL A 626 6.68 -24.50 6.08
CA VAL A 626 5.86 -23.29 6.10
C VAL A 626 6.75 -22.08 6.23
N LYS A 627 6.54 -21.07 5.40
CA LYS A 627 7.31 -19.82 5.42
C LYS A 627 6.40 -18.63 5.67
N LEU A 628 6.70 -17.89 6.73
CA LEU A 628 5.98 -16.70 7.15
C LEU A 628 6.91 -15.49 7.07
N LYS A 629 6.46 -14.38 6.50
CA LYS A 629 7.10 -13.08 6.73
C LYS A 629 6.39 -12.39 7.89
N ILE A 630 7.14 -12.12 8.95
CA ILE A 630 6.66 -11.45 10.16
C ILE A 630 7.04 -9.96 10.08
N PRO A 631 6.07 -9.03 10.13
CA PRO A 631 6.38 -7.59 10.11
C PRO A 631 7.04 -7.16 11.43
N LYS A 632 7.82 -6.08 11.37
CA LYS A 632 8.48 -5.51 12.57
C LYS A 632 7.52 -4.90 13.60
N ASP A 633 6.26 -4.69 13.23
CA ASP A 633 5.16 -4.21 14.07
C ASP A 633 3.84 -4.62 13.38
N ILE A 634 2.70 -4.50 14.05
CA ILE A 634 1.40 -4.69 13.40
C ILE A 634 1.25 -3.74 12.21
N VAL A 635 0.84 -4.28 11.06
CA VAL A 635 0.65 -3.47 9.85
C VAL A 635 -0.70 -2.77 9.93
N LYS A 636 -0.70 -1.46 9.68
CA LYS A 636 -1.91 -0.65 9.56
C LYS A 636 -1.87 0.14 8.26
N ALA A 637 -3.04 0.44 7.70
CA ALA A 637 -3.19 1.35 6.58
C ALA A 637 -3.39 2.77 7.10
N GLN A 638 -2.54 3.70 6.68
CA GLN A 638 -2.73 5.11 6.93
C GLN A 638 -3.78 5.65 5.96
N VAL A 639 -4.97 5.98 6.45
CA VAL A 639 -6.10 6.49 5.68
C VAL A 639 -6.28 7.97 5.97
N THR A 640 -6.60 8.76 4.94
CA THR A 640 -6.99 10.16 5.08
C THR A 640 -8.38 10.38 4.52
N VAL A 641 -9.22 11.07 5.27
CA VAL A 641 -10.48 11.62 4.78
C VAL A 641 -10.27 13.13 4.68
N ALA A 642 -10.42 13.66 3.47
CA ALA A 642 -10.06 15.02 3.12
C ALA A 642 -11.20 15.70 2.39
N GLY A 643 -11.36 17.01 2.63
CA GLY A 643 -12.10 17.93 1.78
C GLY A 643 -11.19 18.77 0.86
N PRO A 644 -11.76 19.62 -0.01
CA PRO A 644 -11.03 20.41 -1.01
C PRO A 644 -9.96 21.34 -0.44
N ASP A 645 -10.13 21.80 0.80
CA ASP A 645 -9.21 22.72 1.48
C ASP A 645 -8.14 22.00 2.32
N THR A 646 -8.11 20.66 2.26
CA THR A 646 -7.18 19.85 3.07
C THR A 646 -5.74 20.02 2.60
N VAL A 647 -4.84 20.23 3.55
CA VAL A 647 -3.40 20.36 3.30
C VAL A 647 -2.64 19.26 4.06
N THR A 648 -1.91 18.44 3.31
CA THR A 648 -0.98 17.46 3.89
C THR A 648 0.42 18.04 3.94
N SER A 649 1.01 18.05 5.14
CA SER A 649 2.40 18.46 5.34
C SER A 649 3.19 17.33 5.98
N THR A 650 4.40 17.09 5.49
CA THR A 650 5.33 16.13 6.11
C THR A 650 6.51 16.90 6.66
N THR A 651 6.70 16.87 7.98
CA THR A 651 7.83 17.51 8.63
C THR A 651 8.81 16.43 9.09
N GLY A 652 10.10 16.57 8.76
CA GLY A 652 11.16 15.64 9.17
C GLY A 652 11.20 14.34 8.35
N GLY A 653 11.58 14.41 7.07
CA GLY A 653 11.84 13.20 6.27
C GLY A 653 13.18 12.55 6.60
N ALA A 654 13.31 11.25 6.32
CA ALA A 654 14.52 10.45 6.54
C ALA A 654 15.80 11.17 6.07
N VAL A 655 16.77 11.28 6.98
CA VAL A 655 18.12 11.71 6.62
C VAL A 655 18.85 10.48 6.11
N SER A 656 19.29 10.50 4.86
CA SER A 656 20.23 9.49 4.36
C SER A 656 21.54 9.66 5.13
N VAL A 657 21.88 8.70 5.98
CA VAL A 657 23.19 8.70 6.66
C VAL A 657 24.12 7.82 5.84
N SER A 658 25.23 8.40 5.39
CA SER A 658 26.31 7.64 4.74
C SER A 658 26.91 6.65 5.73
N SER A 659 26.87 5.36 5.43
CA SER A 659 27.23 4.27 6.35
C SER A 659 28.69 3.82 6.21
N ILE A 660 29.64 4.76 6.11
CA ILE A 660 31.08 4.47 5.85
C ILE A 660 31.83 4.03 7.14
N SER A 661 31.14 3.43 8.12
CA SER A 661 31.76 3.11 9.42
C SER A 661 32.45 1.75 9.39
N GLY A 662 33.79 1.74 9.49
CA GLY A 662 34.57 0.57 9.92
C GLY A 662 35.31 -0.24 8.84
N VAL A 663 35.26 0.15 7.56
CA VAL A 663 36.04 -0.51 6.47
C VAL A 663 37.17 0.42 6.02
N PRO A 664 38.43 -0.05 5.88
CA PRO A 664 39.47 0.72 5.21
C PRO A 664 39.00 1.03 3.79
N VAL A 665 38.72 2.29 3.49
CA VAL A 665 38.06 2.69 2.23
C VAL A 665 38.99 2.52 1.03
N ALA A 666 40.31 2.67 1.26
CA ALA A 666 41.34 2.44 0.27
C ALA A 666 42.61 1.86 0.91
N LYS A 667 43.31 0.98 0.18
CA LYS A 667 44.64 0.46 0.51
C LYS A 667 45.56 0.52 -0.70
N LEU A 668 46.87 0.54 -0.46
CA LEU A 668 47.85 0.18 -1.47
C LEU A 668 47.83 -1.34 -1.71
N ASP A 669 48.14 -1.80 -2.91
CA ASP A 669 48.32 -3.23 -3.22
C ASP A 669 49.30 -3.93 -2.27
N SER A 670 50.36 -3.23 -1.87
CA SER A 670 51.36 -3.67 -0.89
C SER A 670 50.85 -3.77 0.55
N GLU A 671 49.69 -3.19 0.88
CA GLU A 671 49.06 -3.22 2.21
C GLU A 671 47.96 -4.30 2.34
N VAL A 672 47.72 -5.04 1.26
CA VAL A 672 46.75 -6.14 1.20
C VAL A 672 47.47 -7.45 1.54
N SER A 673 47.36 -7.88 2.79
CA SER A 673 47.94 -9.14 3.28
C SER A 673 47.13 -10.37 2.87
N ASP A 674 45.80 -10.26 2.82
CA ASP A 674 44.88 -11.30 2.36
C ASP A 674 43.99 -10.75 1.24
N LYS A 675 44.18 -11.29 0.03
CA LYS A 675 43.50 -10.86 -1.20
C LYS A 675 42.13 -11.53 -1.38
N THR A 676 41.79 -12.49 -0.52
CA THR A 676 40.55 -13.27 -0.59
C THR A 676 39.51 -12.85 0.45
N ALA A 677 39.89 -12.01 1.42
CA ALA A 677 39.01 -11.60 2.52
C ALA A 677 37.85 -10.68 2.09
N TYR A 678 38.05 -9.84 1.07
CA TYR A 678 37.09 -8.81 0.65
C TYR A 678 36.85 -8.83 -0.87
N SER A 679 35.68 -8.39 -1.32
CA SER A 679 35.50 -8.00 -2.72
C SER A 679 36.28 -6.71 -2.97
N MET A 680 36.98 -6.60 -4.10
CA MET A 680 37.95 -5.52 -4.32
C MET A 680 37.72 -4.76 -5.62
N ILE A 681 37.92 -3.44 -5.61
CA ILE A 681 38.04 -2.65 -6.85
C ILE A 681 39.51 -2.28 -6.99
N VAL A 682 40.17 -2.89 -7.96
CA VAL A 682 41.60 -2.74 -8.22
C VAL A 682 41.78 -1.65 -9.28
N VAL A 683 42.31 -0.50 -8.87
CA VAL A 683 42.51 0.67 -9.74
C VAL A 683 43.98 0.80 -10.11
N GLY A 684 44.22 0.97 -11.41
CA GLY A 684 45.54 1.02 -12.02
C GLY A 684 45.87 -0.26 -12.78
N GLY A 685 46.55 -0.12 -13.91
CA GLY A 685 46.92 -1.25 -14.75
C GLY A 685 48.01 -2.15 -14.16
N PRO A 686 48.26 -3.34 -14.75
CA PRO A 686 49.22 -4.33 -14.28
C PRO A 686 50.67 -3.84 -14.09
N CYS A 687 51.07 -2.75 -14.76
CA CYS A 687 52.42 -2.19 -14.58
C CYS A 687 52.55 -1.35 -13.30
N ALA A 688 51.43 -0.88 -12.78
CA ALA A 688 51.37 0.03 -11.65
C ALA A 688 50.81 -0.63 -10.37
N ASN A 689 50.08 -1.75 -10.53
CA ASN A 689 49.38 -2.46 -9.47
C ASN A 689 49.63 -3.98 -9.56
N ASP A 690 50.27 -4.55 -8.52
CA ASP A 690 50.64 -5.96 -8.48
C ASP A 690 49.41 -6.90 -8.34
N LEU A 691 48.29 -6.41 -7.79
CA LEU A 691 47.02 -7.15 -7.78
C LEU A 691 46.39 -7.17 -9.18
N ALA A 692 46.46 -6.07 -9.94
CA ALA A 692 46.01 -6.04 -11.33
C ALA A 692 46.83 -6.99 -12.21
N LEU A 693 48.15 -7.09 -11.94
CA LEU A 693 49.05 -8.03 -12.59
C LEU A 693 48.65 -9.48 -12.32
N SER A 694 48.33 -9.79 -11.06
CA SER A 694 47.84 -11.11 -10.64
C SER A 694 46.47 -11.45 -11.25
N LEU A 695 45.51 -10.52 -11.28
CA LEU A 695 44.19 -10.72 -11.88
C LEU A 695 44.29 -10.98 -13.39
N SER A 696 45.21 -10.28 -14.06
CA SER A 696 45.41 -10.39 -15.50
C SER A 696 46.25 -11.60 -15.91
N GLY A 697 46.77 -12.40 -14.96
CA GLY A 697 47.63 -13.56 -15.24
C GLY A 697 48.95 -13.22 -15.94
N LYS A 698 49.44 -11.98 -15.79
CA LYS A 698 50.60 -11.44 -16.52
C LYS A 698 51.87 -11.44 -15.67
N THR A 699 53.02 -11.41 -16.33
CA THR A 699 54.32 -11.16 -15.68
C THR A 699 54.67 -9.68 -15.75
N ALA A 700 55.53 -9.19 -14.86
CA ALA A 700 55.94 -7.77 -14.86
C ALA A 700 56.53 -7.31 -16.20
N ALA A 701 57.21 -8.20 -16.94
CA ALA A 701 57.74 -7.92 -18.27
C ALA A 701 56.66 -7.76 -19.36
N MET A 702 55.46 -8.29 -19.11
CA MET A 702 54.31 -8.32 -20.03
C MET A 702 53.16 -7.45 -19.52
N CYS A 703 53.41 -6.55 -18.57
CA CYS A 703 52.37 -5.81 -17.86
C CYS A 703 51.53 -4.88 -18.77
N ALA A 704 52.09 -4.43 -19.90
CA ALA A 704 51.41 -3.57 -20.88
C ALA A 704 50.71 -4.36 -22.00
N GLU A 705 50.92 -5.67 -22.10
CA GLU A 705 50.35 -6.50 -23.16
C GLU A 705 48.82 -6.55 -23.04
N GLY A 706 48.10 -6.45 -24.15
CA GLY A 706 46.64 -6.45 -24.16
C GLY A 706 45.99 -5.12 -23.76
N TYR A 707 46.78 -4.05 -23.62
CA TYR A 707 46.33 -2.67 -23.47
C TYR A 707 46.73 -1.85 -24.70
N THR A 708 45.82 -1.00 -25.19
CA THR A 708 46.04 -0.13 -26.34
C THR A 708 46.05 1.33 -25.89
N ALA A 709 46.98 2.14 -26.41
CA ALA A 709 47.05 3.56 -26.10
C ALA A 709 45.71 4.27 -26.37
N GLY A 710 45.28 5.10 -25.41
CA GLY A 710 43.99 5.81 -25.46
C GLY A 710 42.77 4.98 -25.07
N LYS A 711 42.98 3.74 -24.59
CA LYS A 711 41.93 2.84 -24.11
C LYS A 711 42.17 2.38 -22.67
N ALA A 712 41.07 2.06 -22.00
CA ALA A 712 41.02 1.42 -20.70
C ALA A 712 40.02 0.26 -20.70
N LYS A 713 40.10 -0.59 -19.67
CA LYS A 713 39.24 -1.73 -19.45
C LYS A 713 38.62 -1.65 -18.06
N ILE A 714 37.33 -1.97 -17.99
CA ILE A 714 36.63 -2.30 -16.76
C ILE A 714 36.29 -3.79 -16.87
N GLN A 715 36.80 -4.61 -15.96
CA GLN A 715 36.66 -6.06 -16.04
C GLN A 715 36.34 -6.68 -14.69
N LEU A 716 35.29 -7.49 -14.66
CA LEU A 716 34.83 -8.22 -13.49
C LEU A 716 35.45 -9.63 -13.47
N PHE A 717 35.99 -10.01 -12.32
CA PHE A 717 36.56 -11.32 -12.06
C PHE A 717 35.79 -11.97 -10.90
N GLU A 718 35.12 -13.07 -11.18
CA GLU A 718 34.58 -13.95 -10.15
C GLU A 718 35.67 -14.82 -9.53
N ASN A 719 35.46 -15.27 -8.29
CA ASN A 719 36.39 -16.16 -7.58
C ASN A 719 37.85 -15.65 -7.64
N ALA A 720 38.01 -14.33 -7.51
CA ALA A 720 39.26 -13.64 -7.72
C ALA A 720 40.34 -14.16 -6.75
N PHE A 721 41.57 -14.21 -7.24
CA PHE A 721 42.74 -14.72 -6.49
C PHE A 721 42.56 -16.16 -5.96
N GLY A 722 41.65 -16.96 -6.54
CA GLY A 722 41.37 -18.34 -6.12
C GLY A 722 40.46 -18.45 -4.89
N GLY A 723 39.84 -17.35 -4.44
CA GLY A 723 38.84 -17.33 -3.38
C GLY A 723 37.40 -17.35 -3.91
N THR A 724 36.43 -16.91 -3.09
CA THR A 724 34.99 -16.80 -3.45
C THR A 724 34.53 -15.36 -3.68
N LYS A 725 35.43 -14.38 -3.59
CA LYS A 725 35.11 -12.95 -3.69
C LYS A 725 35.30 -12.42 -5.11
N THR A 726 34.63 -11.31 -5.42
CA THR A 726 34.68 -10.64 -6.72
C THR A 726 35.74 -9.54 -6.74
N ALA A 727 36.48 -9.43 -7.84
CA ALA A 727 37.35 -8.28 -8.09
C ALA A 727 36.92 -7.53 -9.35
N LEU A 728 36.88 -6.19 -9.28
CA LEU A 728 36.66 -5.31 -10.42
C LEU A 728 37.97 -4.60 -10.76
N LEU A 729 38.53 -4.89 -11.92
CA LEU A 729 39.71 -4.23 -12.46
C LEU A 729 39.31 -2.96 -13.21
N VAL A 730 39.96 -1.85 -12.87
CA VAL A 730 39.83 -0.55 -13.55
C VAL A 730 41.21 -0.13 -14.02
N ALA A 731 41.51 -0.37 -15.30
CA ALA A 731 42.87 -0.28 -15.82
C ALA A 731 42.95 0.39 -17.19
N GLY A 732 43.69 1.49 -17.29
CA GLY A 732 44.05 2.13 -18.55
C GLY A 732 45.41 1.70 -19.09
N TYR A 733 45.65 1.92 -20.39
CA TYR A 733 47.00 1.90 -20.94
C TYR A 733 47.89 2.97 -20.29
N GLY A 734 47.37 4.19 -20.15
CA GLY A 734 47.98 5.26 -19.37
C GLY A 734 47.10 5.70 -18.19
N ALA A 735 47.68 6.50 -17.30
CA ALA A 735 47.01 7.01 -16.11
C ALA A 735 45.75 7.86 -16.42
N ALA A 736 45.76 8.60 -17.54
CA ALA A 736 44.60 9.33 -18.03
C ALA A 736 43.47 8.40 -18.48
N ASP A 737 43.81 7.26 -19.08
CA ASP A 737 42.84 6.26 -19.54
C ASP A 737 42.20 5.56 -18.33
N THR A 738 42.98 5.22 -17.29
CA THR A 738 42.44 4.67 -16.03
C THR A 738 41.45 5.63 -15.41
N ARG A 739 41.75 6.94 -15.41
CA ARG A 739 40.85 7.96 -14.89
C ARG A 739 39.55 8.08 -15.69
N ASN A 740 39.60 7.88 -17.01
CA ASN A 740 38.39 7.82 -17.83
C ASN A 740 37.52 6.60 -17.46
N ALA A 741 38.12 5.44 -17.24
CA ALA A 741 37.39 4.25 -16.77
C ALA A 741 36.79 4.46 -15.36
N ALA A 742 37.53 5.08 -14.45
CA ALA A 742 37.00 5.46 -13.14
C ALA A 742 35.82 6.45 -13.24
N THR A 743 35.85 7.37 -14.21
CA THR A 743 34.74 8.31 -14.48
C THR A 743 33.48 7.58 -14.93
N VAL A 744 33.61 6.53 -15.75
CA VAL A 744 32.47 5.68 -16.15
C VAL A 744 31.82 5.03 -14.94
N LEU A 745 32.60 4.52 -13.99
CA LEU A 745 32.06 3.91 -12.76
C LEU A 745 31.50 4.94 -11.79
N LYS A 746 32.11 6.12 -11.69
CA LYS A 746 31.58 7.24 -10.92
C LYS A 746 30.16 7.60 -11.38
N ASP A 747 29.96 7.69 -12.69
CA ASP A 747 28.69 8.06 -13.32
C ASP A 747 27.96 6.84 -13.93
N PHE A 748 28.10 5.66 -13.33
CA PHE A 748 27.66 4.37 -13.92
C PHE A 748 26.20 4.36 -14.39
N LYS A 749 25.30 5.10 -13.72
CA LYS A 749 23.89 5.23 -14.12
C LYS A 749 23.72 5.82 -15.53
N SER A 750 24.61 6.72 -15.95
CA SER A 750 24.61 7.28 -17.32
C SER A 750 25.15 6.30 -18.37
N TYR A 751 25.75 5.18 -17.93
CA TYR A 751 26.35 4.15 -18.76
C TYR A 751 25.69 2.77 -18.58
N SER A 752 24.55 2.66 -17.88
CA SER A 752 23.91 1.38 -17.54
C SER A 752 23.60 0.51 -18.76
N ASP A 753 23.23 1.13 -19.88
CA ASP A 753 22.94 0.39 -21.13
C ASP A 753 24.20 -0.20 -21.79
N LYS A 754 25.39 0.24 -21.36
CA LYS A 754 26.70 -0.10 -21.94
C LYS A 754 27.58 -0.92 -21.00
N LEU A 755 27.36 -0.84 -19.70
CA LEU A 755 27.99 -1.70 -18.69
C LEU A 755 27.26 -3.05 -18.68
N LYS A 756 27.60 -3.92 -19.63
CA LYS A 756 27.00 -5.25 -19.78
C LYS A 756 28.06 -6.31 -19.96
N GLY A 757 27.82 -7.51 -19.46
CA GLY A 757 28.78 -8.60 -19.45
C GLY A 757 29.90 -8.39 -18.43
N THR A 758 30.97 -9.18 -18.54
CA THR A 758 32.08 -9.18 -17.57
C THR A 758 33.21 -8.22 -17.93
N THR A 759 33.21 -7.62 -19.12
CA THR A 759 34.28 -6.71 -19.57
C THR A 759 33.73 -5.66 -20.52
N VAL A 760 34.17 -4.41 -20.35
CA VAL A 760 33.97 -3.33 -21.33
C VAL A 760 35.27 -2.58 -21.59
N GLU A 761 35.38 -2.00 -22.79
CA GLU A 761 36.43 -1.05 -23.15
C GLU A 761 35.93 0.38 -23.03
N VAL A 762 36.79 1.24 -22.51
CA VAL A 762 36.56 2.68 -22.37
C VAL A 762 37.58 3.40 -23.23
N ALA A 763 37.13 4.32 -24.08
CA ALA A 763 38.01 5.18 -24.87
C ALA A 763 37.63 6.65 -24.67
N SER A 764 38.57 7.55 -24.94
CA SER A 764 38.30 8.99 -24.95
C SER A 764 38.82 9.63 -26.22
N ALA A 765 37.97 10.41 -26.89
CA ALA A 765 38.35 11.22 -28.04
C ALA A 765 37.76 12.63 -27.88
N ALA A 766 38.60 13.66 -27.98
CA ALA A 766 38.19 15.06 -27.82
C ALA A 766 37.40 15.37 -26.52
N GLY A 767 37.71 14.66 -25.42
CA GLY A 767 37.05 14.84 -24.12
C GLY A 767 35.73 14.08 -23.97
N VAL A 768 35.28 13.34 -24.99
CA VAL A 768 34.08 12.49 -24.92
C VAL A 768 34.50 11.07 -24.57
N ILE A 769 33.94 10.53 -23.48
CA ILE A 769 34.16 9.13 -23.05
C ILE A 769 33.13 8.21 -23.73
N THR A 770 33.61 7.15 -24.37
CA THR A 770 32.78 6.10 -24.95
C THR A 770 33.04 4.76 -24.27
N VAL A 771 31.99 3.95 -24.13
CA VAL A 771 32.02 2.60 -23.57
C VAL A 771 31.52 1.63 -24.63
N SER A 772 32.24 0.55 -24.88
CA SER A 772 31.88 -0.48 -25.86
C SER A 772 32.23 -1.87 -25.37
N ALA A 773 31.63 -2.89 -26.00
CA ALA A 773 32.10 -4.27 -25.84
C ALA A 773 33.60 -4.38 -26.21
N PRO A 774 34.34 -5.33 -25.62
CA PRO A 774 35.77 -5.49 -25.88
C PRO A 774 36.01 -5.85 -27.34
N THR A 775 37.03 -5.22 -27.94
CA THR A 775 37.47 -5.58 -29.29
C THR A 775 38.06 -6.99 -29.23
N VAL A 776 37.50 -7.95 -29.97
CA VAL A 776 38.07 -9.31 -30.06
C VAL A 776 39.48 -9.20 -30.64
N ALA A 777 40.48 -9.65 -29.88
CA ALA A 777 41.88 -9.70 -30.30
C ALA A 777 42.16 -10.98 -31.09
#